data_AF-A0A6M1RK31-F1
#
_entry.id   AF-A0A6M1RK31-F1
#
_cell.length_a   1.000
_cell.length_b   1.000
_cell.length_c   1.000
_cell.angle_alpha   90.00
_cell.angle_beta   90.00
_cell.angle_gamma   90.00
#
_symmetry.space_group_name_H-M   'P 1'
#
loop_
_entity.id
_entity.type
_entity.pdbx_description
1 polymer ?
#
loop_
_entity_poly.entity_id
_entity_poly.type
_entity_poly.pdbx_seq_one_letter_code
_entity_poly.pdbx_strand_id
1 'polypeptide(L)'
;MKPLVLLLATLGALCCVDRATSRLQAAGDVNGIPAGDNPPAPALLVPAREGLAELHAAGAGEIGWSNPDDPGVTSGSVRWIQLAPNQSSNVCTDTLLWIRFNSPEVRLGSGTLRIFDAAGNLVDTIDLGLNGPNGAQVRTIAGADYYAYPVILRGNEARVYPHPGVLTTNTTYYVLMDPGFFRDATGADVAGVNDPSVWRFTTKPVLPDPLQTNRVVVSADGTGDFATVQGAIDWIPTGAEQPYTVWIRKGVYEEINRVPPGKNRITFVGEGWRESILTYANNNNFQLDLASTATRCMFYAGGDDLVFKNLTFTNSTPQGGSQAEAVRVQGSRILFDNCNLCSYQDTILINSPRVSAGFFHQCLIQGDVDFIWGSGMGYFKQCEIRAMRRAGNAAGIYTQARTPEDTYGLVFVDCVLTASSPGMSNWTLGRDGGNANPYGNVAWINCRMDSHISPLGWADGGLVDKSTLRFWEYKSTDLTGTNLIPTNRRVRWSRQISDELAAQLRDPATVFAPVNWNPALAAYVAAPPAHQTLYAGQTLVLAAAVGGVPEPTCQWYRGDQPLPGATNRVLTIPNAQVTDSGVYSLRVTNDLGSDVSTPVIVRVVTEPLPALLQPVVLPRGTVRLLVTGAEGAVYRLWASTNLLAGPMETNWTVVASGVFGAEPVVVEDTRAPDFSVRFYRLTSP
;
A
#
# COMPACT_ATOMS: atom_id res chain seq x y z
N MET A 1 -41.24 -20.78 -1.15
CA MET A 1 -40.58 -19.98 -0.10
C MET A 1 -39.15 -19.72 -0.55
N LYS A 2 -38.85 -18.50 -1.00
CA LYS A 2 -37.48 -18.06 -1.32
C LYS A 2 -36.87 -17.43 -0.06
N PRO A 3 -35.59 -17.64 0.26
CA PRO A 3 -34.97 -17.01 1.43
C PRO A 3 -34.77 -15.51 1.14
N LEU A 4 -35.29 -14.66 2.02
CA LEU A 4 -35.03 -13.21 2.02
C LEU A 4 -33.63 -13.01 2.63
N VAL A 5 -32.66 -12.55 1.83
CA VAL A 5 -31.32 -12.20 2.31
C VAL A 5 -31.37 -10.76 2.82
N LEU A 6 -31.15 -10.59 4.11
CA LEU A 6 -31.13 -9.28 4.77
C LEU A 6 -29.70 -8.71 4.73
N LEU A 7 -29.48 -7.66 3.94
CA LEU A 7 -28.23 -6.89 3.94
C LEU A 7 -28.40 -5.66 4.86
N LEU A 8 -27.70 -5.64 5.99
CA LEU A 8 -27.58 -4.46 6.85
C LEU A 8 -26.38 -3.62 6.38
N ALA A 9 -26.64 -2.38 5.97
CA ALA A 9 -25.60 -1.36 5.86
C ALA A 9 -25.72 -0.42 7.07
N THR A 10 -24.98 -0.69 8.13
CA THR A 10 -24.73 0.29 9.18
C THR A 10 -23.65 1.25 8.70
N LEU A 11 -24.02 2.49 8.37
CA LEU A 11 -23.10 3.62 8.40
C LEU A 11 -22.86 3.97 9.87
N GLY A 12 -22.00 3.20 10.51
CA GLY A 12 -21.58 3.37 11.90
C GLY A 12 -20.18 2.79 12.04
N ALA A 13 -19.21 3.66 12.32
CA ALA A 13 -17.86 3.25 12.63
C ALA A 13 -17.89 2.27 13.82
N LEU A 14 -17.47 1.02 13.59
CA LEU A 14 -17.11 0.13 14.69
C LEU A 14 -15.84 0.68 15.34
N CYS A 15 -15.99 1.34 16.48
CA CYS A 15 -14.94 1.42 17.48
C CYS A 15 -14.72 0.01 18.04
N CYS A 16 -13.58 -0.60 17.71
CA CYS A 16 -13.01 -1.66 18.54
C CYS A 16 -12.58 -1.02 19.86
N VAL A 17 -13.41 -1.17 20.91
CA VAL A 17 -12.99 -0.89 22.28
C VAL A 17 -12.26 -2.14 22.77
N ASP A 18 -10.95 -2.02 22.83
CA ASP A 18 -10.05 -3.05 23.33
C ASP A 18 -10.30 -3.29 24.83
N ARG A 19 -10.50 -4.55 25.20
CA ARG A 19 -10.88 -4.96 26.55
C ARG A 19 -9.61 -5.28 27.34
N ALA A 20 -8.85 -4.25 27.69
CA ALA A 20 -7.63 -4.39 28.49
C ALA A 20 -7.43 -3.22 29.48
N THR A 21 -8.41 -2.95 30.34
CA THR A 21 -8.18 -2.14 31.56
C THR A 21 -9.04 -2.65 32.73
N SER A 22 -8.52 -3.61 33.48
CA SER A 22 -8.91 -3.79 34.87
C SER A 22 -7.72 -4.30 35.69
N ARG A 23 -6.96 -3.37 36.27
CA ARG A 23 -6.20 -3.48 37.53
C ARG A 23 -5.27 -2.28 37.69
N LEU A 24 -5.84 -1.17 38.12
CA LEU A 24 -5.09 -0.13 38.85
C LEU A 24 -5.97 0.29 40.03
N GLN A 25 -5.69 -0.31 41.18
CA GLN A 25 -6.12 0.19 42.48
C GLN A 25 -4.86 0.35 43.35
N ALA A 26 -4.69 1.58 43.83
CA ALA A 26 -4.05 2.00 45.07
C ALA A 26 -2.55 1.75 45.31
N ALA A 27 -1.76 2.83 45.18
CA ALA A 27 -0.75 3.33 46.13
C ALA A 27 -0.30 4.70 45.57
N GLY A 28 -0.34 5.84 46.25
CA GLY A 28 0.12 6.12 47.61
C GLY A 28 1.36 7.04 47.50
N ASP A 29 1.15 8.32 47.78
CA ASP A 29 2.09 9.47 47.79
C ASP A 29 3.61 9.21 47.82
N VAL A 30 4.35 9.90 46.92
CA VAL A 30 5.63 10.54 47.29
C VAL A 30 5.92 11.77 46.42
N ASN A 31 6.12 12.89 47.09
CA ASN A 31 6.54 14.18 46.56
C ASN A 31 8.03 14.19 46.13
N GLY A 32 8.32 14.89 45.02
CA GLY A 32 9.59 15.64 44.86
C GLY A 32 10.53 15.19 43.73
N ILE A 33 10.39 15.75 42.52
CA ILE A 33 11.49 15.93 41.53
C ILE A 33 11.27 17.27 40.81
N PRO A 34 12.32 18.11 40.58
CA PRO A 34 12.15 19.44 39.98
C PRO A 34 11.84 19.37 38.48
N ALA A 35 11.07 20.36 38.01
CA ALA A 35 10.77 20.61 36.61
C ALA A 35 12.06 20.84 35.80
N GLY A 36 12.35 19.91 34.89
CA GLY A 36 13.26 20.11 33.77
C GLY A 36 12.44 20.09 32.49
N ASP A 37 12.45 21.20 31.76
CA ASP A 37 11.73 21.41 30.52
C ASP A 37 12.11 20.39 29.43
N ASN A 38 11.16 19.51 29.11
CA ASN A 38 10.82 19.09 27.75
C ASN A 38 9.52 18.28 27.85
N PRO A 39 8.40 18.70 27.22
CA PRO A 39 7.21 17.88 27.20
C PRO A 39 7.54 16.55 26.51
N PRO A 40 7.00 15.40 26.99
CA PRO A 40 7.12 14.14 26.26
C PRO A 40 6.58 14.35 24.85
N ALA A 41 7.34 13.90 23.84
CA ALA A 41 6.91 13.97 22.45
C ALA A 41 5.50 13.38 22.34
N PRO A 42 4.54 14.08 21.70
CA PRO A 42 3.20 13.55 21.52
C PRO A 42 3.31 12.21 20.78
N ALA A 43 2.51 11.23 21.21
CA ALA A 43 2.48 9.89 20.63
C ALA A 43 2.39 10.02 19.10
N LEU A 44 3.49 9.67 18.41
CA LEU A 44 3.52 9.67 16.95
C LEU A 44 2.53 8.57 16.52
N LEU A 45 1.31 8.94 16.14
CA LEU A 45 0.40 8.04 15.46
C LEU A 45 0.92 7.89 14.03
N VAL A 46 1.97 7.09 13.84
CA VAL A 46 1.93 6.16 12.71
C VAL A 46 1.05 5.05 13.26
N PRO A 47 -0.29 5.09 13.07
CA PRO A 47 -1.09 3.93 13.42
C PRO A 47 -0.42 2.74 12.74
N ALA A 48 -0.13 1.69 13.49
CA ALA A 48 0.30 0.43 12.89
C ALA A 48 -0.65 0.19 11.72
N ARG A 49 -0.11 -0.03 10.51
CA ARG A 49 -0.98 -0.25 9.35
C ARG A 49 -1.65 -1.62 9.54
N GLU A 50 -2.74 -1.64 10.30
CA GLU A 50 -3.52 -2.82 10.66
C GLU A 50 -4.19 -3.41 9.41
N GLY A 51 -4.30 -4.73 9.37
CA GLY A 51 -4.92 -5.47 8.25
C GLY A 51 -4.01 -5.78 7.06
N LEU A 52 -2.72 -5.42 7.10
CA LEU A 52 -1.75 -5.73 6.04
C LEU A 52 -1.00 -7.06 6.26
N ALA A 53 -1.63 -8.04 6.91
CA ALA A 53 -0.95 -9.23 7.40
C ALA A 53 -0.24 -10.04 6.30
N GLU A 54 -0.59 -9.88 5.02
CA GLU A 54 0.16 -10.41 3.87
C GLU A 54 -0.37 -9.70 2.60
N LEU A 55 0.28 -8.63 2.14
CA LEU A 55 0.01 -8.04 0.80
C LEU A 55 0.54 -8.92 -0.35
N HIS A 56 0.86 -10.20 -0.08
CA HIS A 56 1.52 -11.10 -1.03
C HIS A 56 0.58 -11.62 -2.14
N ALA A 57 -0.71 -11.31 -2.07
CA ALA A 57 -1.68 -11.67 -3.10
C ALA A 57 -2.82 -10.64 -3.16
N ALA A 58 -2.55 -9.44 -3.69
CA ALA A 58 -3.65 -8.59 -4.15
C ALA A 58 -4.24 -9.21 -5.43
N GLY A 59 -5.51 -9.60 -5.37
CA GLY A 59 -6.28 -10.08 -6.52
C GLY A 59 -6.30 -9.03 -7.64
N ALA A 60 -6.44 -9.52 -8.88
CA ALA A 60 -6.54 -8.68 -10.08
C ALA A 60 -7.59 -7.57 -9.89
N GLY A 61 -7.26 -6.33 -10.24
CA GLY A 61 -8.29 -5.32 -10.45
C GLY A 61 -9.25 -5.79 -11.54
N GLU A 62 -10.55 -5.67 -11.31
CA GLU A 62 -11.55 -6.04 -12.31
C GLU A 62 -11.38 -5.15 -13.56
N ILE A 63 -11.00 -5.78 -14.68
CA ILE A 63 -11.02 -5.13 -15.99
C ILE A 63 -12.48 -4.98 -16.42
N GLY A 64 -12.82 -3.88 -17.10
CA GLY A 64 -14.12 -3.66 -17.73
C GLY A 64 -14.38 -4.66 -18.85
N TRP A 65 -14.76 -5.87 -18.48
CA TRP A 65 -15.09 -6.98 -19.34
C TRP A 65 -16.39 -6.68 -20.11
N SER A 66 -16.32 -6.41 -21.42
CA SER A 66 -17.49 -6.47 -22.30
C SER A 66 -17.73 -7.92 -22.72
N ASN A 67 -18.98 -8.38 -22.56
CA ASN A 67 -19.39 -9.75 -22.87
C ASN A 67 -19.82 -9.84 -24.34
N PRO A 68 -19.13 -10.59 -25.21
CA PRO A 68 -19.74 -11.07 -26.45
C PRO A 68 -20.55 -12.32 -26.12
N ASP A 69 -21.86 -12.28 -26.39
CA ASP A 69 -22.70 -13.47 -26.38
C ASP A 69 -22.17 -14.49 -27.39
N ASP A 70 -21.89 -15.73 -26.96
CA ASP A 70 -21.53 -16.86 -27.85
C ASP A 70 -22.62 -17.95 -27.80
N PRO A 71 -23.16 -18.43 -28.95
CA PRO A 71 -24.24 -19.38 -28.98
C PRO A 71 -23.70 -20.83 -28.95
N GLY A 72 -23.97 -21.55 -27.85
CA GLY A 72 -23.92 -23.02 -27.82
C GLY A 72 -23.05 -23.61 -26.70
N VAL A 73 -23.65 -23.79 -25.52
CA VAL A 73 -22.97 -24.36 -24.34
C VAL A 73 -23.15 -25.87 -24.26
N THR A 74 -22.04 -26.61 -24.23
CA THR A 74 -21.96 -27.97 -23.63
C THR A 74 -21.03 -27.95 -22.41
N SER A 75 -21.34 -28.78 -21.41
CA SER A 75 -20.67 -28.83 -20.10
C SER A 75 -19.50 -29.83 -20.08
N GLY A 76 -18.33 -29.44 -19.55
CA GLY A 76 -17.32 -30.37 -19.04
C GLY A 76 -15.85 -30.01 -19.26
N SER A 77 -15.48 -29.35 -20.36
CA SER A 77 -14.08 -29.06 -20.71
C SER A 77 -13.64 -27.63 -20.36
N VAL A 78 -12.37 -27.47 -20.00
CA VAL A 78 -11.74 -26.16 -19.79
C VAL A 78 -11.66 -25.43 -21.14
N ARG A 79 -12.14 -24.20 -21.18
CA ARG A 79 -12.08 -23.31 -22.34
C ARG A 79 -11.91 -21.86 -21.91
N TRP A 80 -11.33 -21.06 -22.78
CA TRP A 80 -11.42 -19.61 -22.64
C TRP A 80 -12.88 -19.18 -22.89
N ILE A 81 -13.33 -18.19 -22.12
CA ILE A 81 -14.67 -17.59 -22.22
C ILE A 81 -14.60 -16.09 -22.47
N GLN A 82 -13.42 -15.49 -22.29
CA GLN A 82 -13.20 -14.09 -22.57
C GLN A 82 -11.75 -13.82 -22.95
N LEU A 83 -11.57 -12.91 -23.91
CA LEU A 83 -10.29 -12.41 -24.38
C LEU A 83 -10.31 -10.89 -24.22
N ALA A 84 -9.22 -10.30 -23.72
CA ALA A 84 -9.06 -8.86 -23.67
C ALA A 84 -7.62 -8.44 -23.99
N PRO A 85 -7.41 -7.25 -24.58
CA PRO A 85 -8.42 -6.47 -25.29
C PRO A 85 -8.98 -7.25 -26.48
N ASN A 86 -10.29 -7.19 -26.72
CA ASN A 86 -10.92 -7.83 -27.86
C ASN A 86 -12.06 -6.98 -28.42
N GLN A 87 -12.15 -6.89 -29.74
CA GLN A 87 -13.01 -6.00 -30.51
C GLN A 87 -13.01 -4.57 -29.98
N SER A 88 -11.88 -4.14 -29.43
CA SER A 88 -11.72 -2.88 -28.70
C SER A 88 -10.83 -1.93 -29.50
N SER A 89 -11.12 -0.63 -29.41
CA SER A 89 -10.28 0.43 -29.96
C SER A 89 -9.70 1.28 -28.84
N ASN A 90 -8.74 2.15 -29.17
CA ASN A 90 -8.08 3.04 -28.21
C ASN A 90 -7.30 2.30 -27.10
N VAL A 91 -6.74 1.14 -27.44
CA VAL A 91 -5.97 0.28 -26.52
C VAL A 91 -4.53 0.81 -26.37
N CYS A 92 -3.99 0.84 -25.14
CA CYS A 92 -2.61 1.25 -24.90
C CYS A 92 -1.60 0.36 -25.67
N THR A 93 -0.50 0.95 -26.12
CA THR A 93 0.56 0.22 -26.85
C THR A 93 1.36 -0.73 -25.97
N ASP A 94 1.27 -0.60 -24.66
CA ASP A 94 1.89 -1.47 -23.66
C ASP A 94 0.87 -2.41 -23.00
N THR A 95 -0.28 -2.64 -23.64
CA THR A 95 -1.33 -3.50 -23.11
C THR A 95 -0.86 -4.95 -22.93
N LEU A 96 -1.37 -5.61 -21.89
CA LEU A 96 -1.25 -7.05 -21.73
C LEU A 96 -2.40 -7.75 -22.46
N LEU A 97 -2.20 -9.02 -22.82
CA LEU A 97 -3.25 -9.86 -23.36
C LEU A 97 -3.81 -10.74 -22.24
N TRP A 98 -5.12 -10.69 -22.03
CA TRP A 98 -5.82 -11.38 -20.96
C TRP A 98 -6.75 -12.46 -21.51
N ILE A 99 -6.78 -13.59 -20.82
CA ILE A 99 -7.63 -14.72 -21.15
C ILE A 99 -8.32 -15.16 -19.87
N ARG A 100 -9.65 -15.15 -19.86
CA ARG A 100 -10.45 -15.70 -18.76
C ARG A 100 -10.98 -17.06 -19.15
N PHE A 101 -10.89 -18.02 -18.24
CA PHE A 101 -11.35 -19.39 -18.42
C PHE A 101 -12.61 -19.66 -17.60
N ASN A 102 -13.39 -20.66 -18.03
CA ASN A 102 -14.52 -21.18 -17.26
C ASN A 102 -14.11 -21.98 -16.02
N SER A 103 -12.82 -22.25 -15.82
CA SER A 103 -12.27 -23.02 -14.71
C SER A 103 -10.90 -22.46 -14.28
N PRO A 104 -10.55 -22.49 -12.99
CA PRO A 104 -9.22 -22.16 -12.50
C PRO A 104 -8.18 -23.28 -12.75
N GLU A 105 -8.61 -24.46 -13.20
CA GLU A 105 -7.75 -25.63 -13.42
C GLU A 105 -7.02 -25.58 -14.78
N VAL A 106 -6.30 -24.48 -15.01
CA VAL A 106 -5.54 -24.22 -16.25
C VAL A 106 -4.04 -24.28 -15.97
N ARG A 107 -3.28 -24.84 -16.91
CA ARG A 107 -1.81 -24.94 -16.87
C ARG A 107 -1.22 -24.40 -18.17
N LEU A 108 0.03 -23.95 -18.12
CA LEU A 108 0.79 -23.63 -19.33
C LEU A 108 1.09 -24.92 -20.11
N GLY A 109 0.96 -24.86 -21.43
CA GLY A 109 1.37 -25.92 -22.34
C GLY A 109 2.72 -25.62 -22.98
N SER A 110 2.83 -25.86 -24.29
CA SER A 110 4.09 -25.70 -25.04
C SER A 110 3.91 -25.12 -26.45
N GLY A 111 2.75 -24.51 -26.72
CA GLY A 111 2.44 -23.90 -28.01
C GLY A 111 2.91 -22.44 -28.11
N THR A 112 2.56 -21.80 -29.23
CA THR A 112 2.83 -20.37 -29.47
C THR A 112 1.57 -19.51 -29.45
N LEU A 113 1.73 -18.26 -29.03
CA LEU A 113 0.78 -17.18 -29.24
C LEU A 113 1.47 -16.13 -30.12
N ARG A 114 0.80 -15.71 -31.19
CA ARG A 114 1.36 -14.86 -32.23
C ARG A 114 0.48 -13.64 -32.44
N ILE A 115 1.09 -12.47 -32.48
CA ILE A 115 0.40 -11.19 -32.75
C ILE A 115 0.74 -10.78 -34.17
N PHE A 116 -0.29 -10.42 -34.95
CA PHE A 116 -0.15 -9.95 -36.31
C PHE A 116 -0.77 -8.57 -36.46
N ASP A 117 -0.22 -7.74 -37.33
CA ASP A 117 -0.92 -6.53 -37.78
C ASP A 117 -2.06 -6.87 -38.75
N ALA A 118 -2.92 -5.89 -39.04
CA ALA A 118 -4.05 -6.07 -39.95
C ALA A 118 -3.65 -6.40 -41.40
N ALA A 119 -2.39 -6.18 -41.80
CA ALA A 119 -1.86 -6.57 -43.10
C ALA A 119 -1.37 -8.04 -43.12
N GLY A 120 -1.33 -8.71 -41.97
CA GLY A 120 -0.89 -10.09 -41.81
C GLY A 120 0.60 -10.26 -41.55
N ASN A 121 1.32 -9.18 -41.24
CA ASN A 121 2.71 -9.27 -40.82
C ASN A 121 2.79 -9.76 -39.38
N LEU A 122 3.71 -10.69 -39.09
CA LEU A 122 3.98 -11.13 -37.73
C LEU A 122 4.69 -10.00 -36.96
N VAL A 123 4.12 -9.63 -35.81
CA VAL A 123 4.58 -8.53 -34.95
C VAL A 123 5.28 -9.07 -33.72
N ASP A 124 4.72 -10.13 -33.11
CA ASP A 124 5.28 -10.74 -31.91
C ASP A 124 4.98 -12.24 -31.84
N THR A 125 5.81 -12.98 -31.12
CA THR A 125 5.62 -14.40 -30.80
C THR A 125 5.98 -14.67 -29.35
N ILE A 126 5.03 -15.22 -28.61
CA ILE A 126 5.21 -15.78 -27.28
C ILE A 126 5.26 -17.30 -27.44
N ASP A 127 6.44 -17.87 -27.32
CA ASP A 127 6.67 -19.31 -27.53
C ASP A 127 6.94 -20.01 -26.20
N LEU A 128 5.98 -20.79 -25.69
CA LEU A 128 6.14 -21.56 -24.45
C LEU A 128 7.03 -22.79 -24.62
N GLY A 129 7.52 -23.09 -25.82
CA GLY A 129 8.57 -24.08 -26.07
C GLY A 129 9.98 -23.59 -25.73
N LEU A 130 10.21 -22.27 -25.72
CA LEU A 130 11.53 -21.65 -25.43
C LEU A 130 11.81 -21.50 -23.92
N ASN A 131 11.08 -22.21 -23.09
CA ASN A 131 11.13 -22.07 -21.64
C ASN A 131 12.53 -22.33 -21.07
N GLY A 132 13.11 -21.29 -20.47
CA GLY A 132 14.22 -21.42 -19.53
C GLY A 132 13.76 -22.01 -18.19
N PRO A 133 14.56 -21.88 -17.13
CA PRO A 133 14.23 -22.44 -15.81
C PRO A 133 12.80 -22.08 -15.36
N ASN A 134 12.01 -23.10 -14.99
CA ASN A 134 10.63 -22.97 -14.49
C ASN A 134 9.63 -22.28 -15.43
N GLY A 135 9.89 -22.21 -16.75
CA GLY A 135 8.98 -21.56 -17.70
C GLY A 135 9.22 -20.07 -17.91
N ALA A 136 10.29 -19.52 -17.34
CA ALA A 136 10.70 -18.14 -17.58
C ALA A 136 11.52 -17.99 -18.86
N GLN A 137 11.54 -16.79 -19.40
CA GLN A 137 12.29 -16.44 -20.60
C GLN A 137 13.09 -15.18 -20.36
N VAL A 138 14.20 -15.04 -21.08
CA VAL A 138 14.97 -13.80 -21.05
C VAL A 138 14.14 -12.69 -21.70
N ARG A 139 14.02 -11.57 -21.01
CA ARG A 139 13.32 -10.35 -21.41
C ARG A 139 14.22 -9.16 -21.15
N THR A 140 14.42 -8.32 -22.16
CA THR A 140 15.15 -7.06 -22.00
C THR A 140 14.19 -5.97 -21.53
N ILE A 141 14.42 -5.47 -20.31
CA ILE A 141 13.61 -4.41 -19.67
C ILE A 141 14.50 -3.18 -19.49
N ALA A 142 14.18 -2.10 -20.19
CA ALA A 142 14.97 -0.87 -20.24
C ALA A 142 16.48 -1.12 -20.41
N GLY A 143 16.85 -2.00 -21.34
CA GLY A 143 18.23 -2.30 -21.71
C GLY A 143 19.00 -3.26 -20.78
N ALA A 144 18.33 -3.93 -19.85
CA ALA A 144 18.93 -5.01 -19.06
C ALA A 144 18.11 -6.30 -19.18
N ASP A 145 18.77 -7.44 -19.21
CA ASP A 145 18.13 -8.74 -19.35
C ASP A 145 17.71 -9.29 -18.00
N TYR A 146 16.49 -9.83 -17.96
CA TYR A 146 15.89 -10.51 -16.81
C TYR A 146 15.28 -11.82 -17.26
N TYR A 147 15.33 -12.86 -16.43
CA TYR A 147 14.34 -13.91 -16.55
C TYR A 147 12.99 -13.35 -16.07
N ALA A 148 11.96 -13.52 -16.89
CA ALA A 148 10.59 -13.15 -16.55
C ALA A 148 9.62 -14.15 -17.18
N TYR A 149 8.49 -14.37 -16.52
CA TYR A 149 7.41 -15.20 -17.05
C TYR A 149 6.70 -14.47 -18.21
N PRO A 150 6.65 -15.07 -19.40
CA PRO A 150 5.90 -14.50 -20.53
C PRO A 150 4.39 -14.60 -20.33
N VAL A 151 3.95 -15.53 -19.47
CA VAL A 151 2.55 -15.77 -19.13
C VAL A 151 2.44 -16.02 -17.63
N ILE A 152 1.51 -15.33 -16.97
CA ILE A 152 1.22 -15.48 -15.54
C ILE A 152 -0.22 -15.94 -15.36
N LEU A 153 -0.42 -17.04 -14.63
CA LEU A 153 -1.74 -17.57 -14.27
C LEU A 153 -2.15 -17.10 -12.88
N ARG A 154 -3.39 -16.61 -12.74
CA ARG A 154 -4.00 -16.17 -11.47
C ARG A 154 -5.44 -16.67 -11.42
N GLY A 155 -5.71 -17.71 -10.64
CA GLY A 155 -7.04 -18.33 -10.60
C GLY A 155 -7.45 -18.83 -11.99
N ASN A 156 -8.56 -18.32 -12.51
CA ASN A 156 -9.07 -18.64 -13.86
C ASN A 156 -8.68 -17.59 -14.91
N GLU A 157 -7.62 -16.82 -14.71
CA GLU A 157 -7.13 -15.82 -15.65
C GLU A 157 -5.67 -16.11 -16.03
N ALA A 158 -5.35 -15.90 -17.31
CA ALA A 158 -3.98 -15.80 -17.81
C ALA A 158 -3.70 -14.38 -18.30
N ARG A 159 -2.52 -13.88 -17.93
CA ARG A 159 -1.92 -12.63 -18.45
C ARG A 159 -0.76 -13.01 -19.32
N VAL A 160 -0.80 -12.65 -20.59
CA VAL A 160 0.29 -12.82 -21.55
C VAL A 160 0.94 -11.46 -21.75
N TYR A 161 2.27 -11.43 -21.71
CA TYR A 161 3.09 -10.22 -21.76
C TYR A 161 3.76 -10.14 -23.14
N PRO A 162 3.24 -9.32 -24.07
CA PRO A 162 3.95 -9.00 -25.31
C PRO A 162 5.34 -8.44 -25.04
N HIS A 163 6.27 -8.63 -25.97
CA HIS A 163 7.59 -8.04 -25.84
C HIS A 163 7.52 -6.50 -25.81
N PRO A 164 8.37 -5.81 -25.01
CA PRO A 164 8.33 -4.35 -24.93
C PRO A 164 8.48 -3.68 -26.30
N GLY A 165 7.62 -2.71 -26.60
CA GLY A 165 7.73 -1.86 -27.79
C GLY A 165 7.27 -2.47 -29.12
N VAL A 166 6.70 -3.68 -29.13
CA VAL A 166 6.27 -4.32 -30.39
C VAL A 166 4.94 -3.78 -30.94
N LEU A 167 4.05 -3.26 -30.09
CA LEU A 167 2.80 -2.64 -30.53
C LEU A 167 3.00 -1.13 -30.76
N THR A 168 2.61 -0.67 -31.94
CA THR A 168 2.68 0.73 -32.36
C THR A 168 1.31 1.39 -32.31
N THR A 169 1.27 2.71 -32.32
CA THR A 169 0.02 3.50 -32.33
C THR A 169 -0.75 3.34 -33.64
N ASN A 170 -2.05 3.64 -33.59
CA ASN A 170 -2.98 3.64 -34.72
C ASN A 170 -2.96 2.34 -35.55
N THR A 171 -2.66 1.22 -34.90
CA THR A 171 -2.46 -0.06 -35.59
C THR A 171 -3.48 -1.06 -35.07
N THR A 172 -4.10 -1.77 -36.01
CA THR A 172 -5.03 -2.85 -35.66
C THR A 172 -4.28 -4.17 -35.69
N TYR A 173 -4.41 -4.95 -34.63
CA TYR A 173 -3.77 -6.25 -34.46
C TYR A 173 -4.80 -7.34 -34.30
N TYR A 174 -4.43 -8.56 -34.68
CA TYR A 174 -5.14 -9.77 -34.30
C TYR A 174 -4.18 -10.78 -33.67
N VAL A 175 -4.71 -11.64 -32.81
CA VAL A 175 -3.93 -12.62 -32.04
C VAL A 175 -4.36 -14.03 -32.44
N LEU A 176 -3.38 -14.86 -32.78
CA LEU A 176 -3.57 -16.30 -32.95
C LEU A 176 -2.90 -17.05 -31.80
N MET A 177 -3.51 -18.14 -31.35
CA MET A 177 -3.01 -18.96 -30.26
C MET A 177 -3.13 -20.43 -30.63
N ASP A 178 -2.05 -21.18 -30.55
CA ASP A 178 -2.06 -22.60 -30.90
C ASP A 178 -2.93 -23.41 -29.92
N PRO A 179 -3.64 -24.46 -30.39
CA PRO A 179 -4.15 -25.49 -29.49
C PRO A 179 -3.01 -26.05 -28.63
N GLY A 180 -3.22 -26.16 -27.31
CA GLY A 180 -2.18 -26.61 -26.40
C GLY A 180 -1.19 -25.53 -25.95
N PHE A 181 -1.43 -24.26 -26.27
CA PHE A 181 -0.79 -23.14 -25.56
C PHE A 181 -1.15 -23.18 -24.06
N PHE A 182 -2.39 -23.54 -23.74
CA PHE A 182 -2.83 -23.93 -22.40
C PHE A 182 -3.31 -25.38 -22.36
N ARG A 183 -3.25 -26.00 -21.18
CA ARG A 183 -3.77 -27.33 -20.89
C ARG A 183 -4.67 -27.33 -19.67
N ASP A 184 -5.58 -28.28 -19.60
CA ASP A 184 -6.40 -28.51 -18.41
C ASP A 184 -5.66 -29.36 -17.35
N ALA A 185 -6.30 -29.60 -16.21
CA ALA A 185 -5.74 -30.44 -15.15
C ALA A 185 -5.48 -31.90 -15.53
N THR A 186 -6.14 -32.42 -16.58
CA THR A 186 -5.91 -33.77 -17.12
C THR A 186 -4.74 -33.82 -18.09
N GLY A 187 -4.23 -32.66 -18.51
CA GLY A 187 -3.17 -32.52 -19.51
C GLY A 187 -3.68 -32.45 -20.95
N ALA A 188 -5.00 -32.36 -21.15
CA ALA A 188 -5.58 -32.16 -22.48
C ALA A 188 -5.38 -30.71 -22.93
N ASP A 189 -5.18 -30.53 -24.24
CA ASP A 189 -4.99 -29.22 -24.84
C ASP A 189 -6.30 -28.41 -24.79
N VAL A 190 -6.19 -27.17 -24.30
CA VAL A 190 -7.26 -26.18 -24.43
C VAL A 190 -7.24 -25.67 -25.87
N ALA A 191 -8.44 -25.45 -26.43
CA ALA A 191 -8.60 -24.95 -27.79
C ALA A 191 -7.89 -23.58 -27.98
N GLY A 192 -7.20 -23.44 -29.11
CA GLY A 192 -6.54 -22.22 -29.53
C GLY A 192 -7.49 -21.15 -30.07
N VAL A 193 -6.90 -20.10 -30.67
CA VAL A 193 -7.58 -19.07 -31.46
C VAL A 193 -6.94 -19.09 -32.84
N ASN A 194 -7.67 -19.62 -33.83
CA ASN A 194 -7.15 -19.83 -35.19
C ASN A 194 -7.80 -18.91 -36.24
N ASP A 195 -8.84 -18.17 -35.85
CA ASP A 195 -9.55 -17.23 -36.72
C ASP A 195 -9.13 -15.78 -36.39
N PRO A 196 -8.53 -15.05 -37.35
CA PRO A 196 -8.09 -13.65 -37.19
C PRO A 196 -9.19 -12.65 -36.80
N SER A 197 -10.46 -13.03 -36.92
CA SER A 197 -11.60 -12.18 -36.55
C SER A 197 -11.98 -12.29 -35.07
N VAL A 198 -11.56 -13.36 -34.37
CA VAL A 198 -12.02 -13.67 -33.00
C VAL A 198 -11.35 -12.77 -31.96
N TRP A 199 -10.03 -12.60 -32.04
CA TRP A 199 -9.26 -11.79 -31.10
C TRP A 199 -8.55 -10.65 -31.82
N ARG A 200 -9.17 -9.47 -31.81
CA ARG A 200 -8.70 -8.31 -32.59
C ARG A 200 -8.85 -7.02 -31.80
N PHE A 201 -7.92 -6.09 -31.92
CA PHE A 201 -8.02 -4.78 -31.26
C PHE A 201 -7.22 -3.71 -31.99
N THR A 202 -7.54 -2.43 -31.74
CA THR A 202 -6.85 -1.28 -32.33
C THR A 202 -6.23 -0.42 -31.24
N THR A 203 -4.92 -0.15 -31.37
CA THR A 203 -4.20 0.70 -30.43
C THR A 203 -4.58 2.17 -30.57
N LYS A 204 -4.27 2.97 -29.55
CA LYS A 204 -4.50 4.42 -29.55
C LYS A 204 -3.90 5.09 -30.78
N PRO A 205 -4.58 6.09 -31.37
CA PRO A 205 -4.09 6.75 -32.58
C PRO A 205 -2.76 7.48 -32.36
N VAL A 206 -2.52 7.97 -31.16
CA VAL A 206 -1.36 8.80 -30.79
C VAL A 206 -1.06 8.60 -29.30
N LEU A 207 0.22 8.57 -28.94
CA LEU A 207 0.68 8.67 -27.56
C LEU A 207 0.93 10.14 -27.20
N PRO A 208 0.86 10.53 -25.91
CA PRO A 208 1.26 11.86 -25.49
C PRO A 208 2.70 12.17 -25.95
N ASP A 209 2.96 13.39 -26.45
CA ASP A 209 4.32 13.80 -26.84
C ASP A 209 5.11 14.21 -25.58
N PRO A 210 6.21 13.53 -25.24
CA PRO A 210 7.00 13.85 -24.04
C PRO A 210 7.65 15.24 -24.08
N LEU A 211 7.75 15.87 -25.25
CA LEU A 211 8.22 17.25 -25.39
C LEU A 211 7.12 18.27 -25.09
N GLN A 212 5.85 17.86 -25.12
CA GLN A 212 4.69 18.75 -24.92
C GLN A 212 3.98 18.52 -23.59
N THR A 213 4.03 17.31 -23.05
CA THR A 213 3.52 16.99 -21.71
C THR A 213 4.59 16.34 -20.87
N ASN A 214 4.62 16.71 -19.59
CA ASN A 214 5.45 16.08 -18.58
C ASN A 214 4.62 15.25 -17.60
N ARG A 215 3.34 14.99 -17.89
CA ARG A 215 2.45 14.18 -17.04
C ARG A 215 1.71 13.14 -17.87
N VAL A 216 1.70 11.91 -17.36
CA VAL A 216 0.97 10.77 -17.94
C VAL A 216 0.25 9.97 -16.86
N VAL A 217 -0.78 9.24 -17.25
CA VAL A 217 -1.58 8.36 -16.38
C VAL A 217 -1.34 6.89 -16.76
N VAL A 218 -1.11 6.05 -15.76
CA VAL A 218 -1.03 4.59 -15.88
C VAL A 218 -2.27 3.99 -15.26
N SER A 219 -2.96 3.09 -15.97
CA SER A 219 -4.17 2.41 -15.47
C SER A 219 -4.19 0.94 -15.87
N ALA A 220 -4.31 0.04 -14.89
CA ALA A 220 -4.30 -1.41 -15.13
C ALA A 220 -5.48 -1.89 -16.01
N ASP A 221 -6.58 -1.14 -16.04
CA ASP A 221 -7.75 -1.39 -16.91
C ASP A 221 -7.58 -0.87 -18.35
N GLY A 222 -6.42 -0.27 -18.68
CA GLY A 222 -6.12 0.28 -20.00
C GLY A 222 -6.73 1.65 -20.31
N THR A 223 -7.40 2.30 -19.34
CA THR A 223 -8.04 3.62 -19.56
C THR A 223 -7.10 4.82 -19.42
N GLY A 224 -5.90 4.62 -18.85
CA GLY A 224 -4.83 5.62 -18.75
C GLY A 224 -4.04 5.74 -20.06
N ASP A 225 -3.07 6.66 -20.14
CA ASP A 225 -2.15 6.78 -21.28
C ASP A 225 -1.40 5.46 -21.55
N PHE A 226 -0.99 4.80 -20.47
CA PHE A 226 -0.28 3.52 -20.43
C PHE A 226 -1.04 2.49 -19.58
N ALA A 227 -0.88 1.21 -19.90
CA ALA A 227 -1.43 0.10 -19.11
C ALA A 227 -0.45 -0.40 -18.04
N THR A 228 0.85 -0.16 -18.23
CA THR A 228 1.95 -0.62 -17.39
C THR A 228 2.80 0.54 -16.89
N VAL A 229 3.44 0.36 -15.74
CA VAL A 229 4.38 1.34 -15.20
C VAL A 229 5.66 1.36 -16.03
N GLN A 230 6.13 0.20 -16.51
CA GLN A 230 7.32 0.16 -17.37
C GLN A 230 7.08 0.89 -18.70
N GLY A 231 5.91 0.78 -19.31
CA GLY A 231 5.56 1.52 -20.53
C GLY A 231 5.66 3.04 -20.36
N ALA A 232 5.18 3.56 -19.23
CA ALA A 232 5.34 4.98 -18.89
C ALA A 232 6.81 5.37 -18.63
N ILE A 233 7.60 4.50 -18.00
CA ILE A 233 9.05 4.72 -17.82
C ILE A 233 9.75 4.78 -19.18
N ASP A 234 9.42 3.86 -20.09
CA ASP A 234 10.03 3.74 -21.40
C ASP A 234 9.74 4.97 -22.28
N TRP A 235 8.53 5.51 -22.17
CA TRP A 235 8.10 6.75 -22.83
C TRP A 235 8.90 7.99 -22.43
N ILE A 236 9.36 8.09 -21.18
CA ILE A 236 10.14 9.24 -20.71
C ILE A 236 11.51 9.28 -21.42
N PRO A 237 11.91 10.40 -22.06
CA PRO A 237 13.20 10.51 -22.73
C PRO A 237 14.38 10.38 -21.75
N THR A 238 15.44 9.69 -22.18
CA THR A 238 16.70 9.66 -21.43
C THR A 238 17.38 11.02 -21.51
N GLY A 239 17.95 11.50 -20.39
CA GLY A 239 18.62 12.80 -20.31
C GLY A 239 17.67 14.00 -20.25
N ALA A 240 16.37 13.79 -20.03
CA ALA A 240 15.41 14.87 -20.00
C ALA A 240 15.72 15.89 -18.89
N GLU A 241 15.70 17.18 -19.23
CA GLU A 241 16.02 18.29 -18.32
C GLU A 241 14.85 18.68 -17.40
N GLN A 242 13.62 18.52 -17.90
CA GLN A 242 12.40 18.81 -17.16
C GLN A 242 11.94 17.63 -16.30
N PRO A 243 11.24 17.89 -15.17
CA PRO A 243 10.67 16.82 -14.36
C PRO A 243 9.42 16.22 -15.00
N TYR A 244 9.22 14.91 -14.83
CA TYR A 244 8.04 14.17 -15.28
C TYR A 244 7.24 13.61 -14.10
N THR A 245 5.92 13.51 -14.28
CA THR A 245 4.99 12.90 -13.32
C THR A 245 4.25 11.73 -13.94
N VAL A 246 4.39 10.55 -13.33
CA VAL A 246 3.66 9.34 -13.67
C VAL A 246 2.58 9.12 -12.61
N TRP A 247 1.33 9.34 -12.98
CA TRP A 247 0.18 9.11 -12.09
C TRP A 247 -0.31 7.68 -12.25
N ILE A 248 -0.25 6.88 -11.19
CA ILE A 248 -0.58 5.45 -11.21
C ILE A 248 -1.93 5.27 -10.54
N ARG A 249 -2.93 4.83 -11.29
CA ARG A 249 -4.26 4.56 -10.75
C ARG A 249 -4.27 3.38 -9.79
N LYS A 250 -5.38 3.17 -9.09
CA LYS A 250 -5.61 1.91 -8.39
C LYS A 250 -5.51 0.72 -9.36
N GLY A 251 -4.83 -0.33 -8.94
CA GLY A 251 -4.56 -1.51 -9.74
C GLY A 251 -3.37 -2.30 -9.19
N VAL A 252 -3.31 -3.57 -9.60
CA VAL A 252 -2.15 -4.43 -9.37
C VAL A 252 -1.36 -4.52 -10.66
N TYR A 253 -0.17 -3.95 -10.64
CA TYR A 253 0.79 -3.89 -11.73
C TYR A 253 1.83 -4.99 -11.52
N GLU A 254 1.58 -6.16 -12.11
CA GLU A 254 2.44 -7.33 -11.96
C GLU A 254 3.54 -7.34 -13.03
N GLU A 255 4.67 -6.70 -12.73
CA GLU A 255 5.77 -6.46 -13.67
C GLU A 255 7.09 -6.15 -12.95
N ILE A 256 8.22 -6.41 -13.62
CA ILE A 256 9.53 -5.90 -13.18
C ILE A 256 9.69 -4.50 -13.77
N ASN A 257 10.06 -3.53 -12.93
CA ASN A 257 10.27 -2.16 -13.34
C ASN A 257 11.73 -1.75 -13.23
N ARG A 258 12.20 -1.01 -14.24
CA ARG A 258 13.56 -0.48 -14.29
C ARG A 258 13.57 0.95 -14.80
N VAL A 259 13.98 1.87 -13.92
CA VAL A 259 14.40 3.22 -14.30
C VAL A 259 15.91 3.18 -14.55
N PRO A 260 16.38 3.17 -15.82
CA PRO A 260 17.79 3.16 -16.14
C PRO A 260 18.50 4.45 -15.68
N PRO A 261 19.83 4.41 -15.44
CA PRO A 261 20.62 5.62 -15.27
C PRO A 261 20.40 6.61 -16.43
N GLY A 262 20.32 7.91 -16.11
CA GLY A 262 20.05 8.97 -17.08
C GLY A 262 18.56 9.31 -17.26
N LYS A 263 17.63 8.49 -16.75
CA LYS A 263 16.21 8.85 -16.62
C LYS A 263 15.96 9.44 -15.23
N ASN A 264 16.17 10.75 -15.10
CA ASN A 264 16.18 11.45 -13.83
C ASN A 264 14.92 12.32 -13.66
N ARG A 265 14.67 12.84 -12.44
CA ARG A 265 13.60 13.82 -12.14
C ARG A 265 12.20 13.30 -12.45
N ILE A 266 11.91 12.07 -12.02
CA ILE A 266 10.60 11.42 -12.23
C ILE A 266 9.87 11.28 -10.91
N THR A 267 8.63 11.77 -10.84
CA THR A 267 7.73 11.59 -9.71
C THR A 267 6.66 10.57 -10.06
N PHE A 268 6.58 9.47 -9.31
CA PHE A 268 5.53 8.47 -9.39
C PHE A 268 4.54 8.68 -8.25
N VAL A 269 3.25 8.81 -8.57
CA VAL A 269 2.19 9.08 -7.59
C VAL A 269 1.08 8.05 -7.74
N GLY A 270 0.88 7.24 -6.71
CA GLY A 270 -0.28 6.35 -6.62
C GLY A 270 -1.54 7.09 -6.16
N GLU A 271 -2.71 6.62 -6.61
CA GLU A 271 -4.02 7.10 -6.09
C GLU A 271 -4.20 6.75 -4.60
N GLY A 272 -3.53 5.69 -4.14
CA GLY A 272 -3.46 5.33 -2.74
C GLY A 272 -2.58 4.11 -2.54
N TRP A 273 -1.77 4.11 -1.47
CA TRP A 273 -0.81 3.02 -1.23
C TRP A 273 -1.49 1.65 -1.05
N ARG A 274 -2.77 1.60 -0.63
CA ARG A 274 -3.54 0.35 -0.51
C ARG A 274 -3.97 -0.24 -1.85
N GLU A 275 -4.02 0.58 -2.89
CA GLU A 275 -4.73 0.25 -4.12
C GLU A 275 -3.82 0.31 -5.35
N SER A 276 -2.76 1.13 -5.34
CA SER A 276 -1.74 1.20 -6.39
C SER A 276 -0.52 0.35 -6.01
N ILE A 277 -0.52 -0.91 -6.47
CA ILE A 277 0.44 -1.95 -6.05
C ILE A 277 1.28 -2.38 -7.25
N LEU A 278 2.59 -2.19 -7.15
CA LEU A 278 3.58 -2.74 -8.08
C LEU A 278 4.14 -4.02 -7.48
N THR A 279 4.13 -5.12 -8.23
CA THR A 279 4.54 -6.41 -7.69
C THR A 279 5.19 -7.33 -8.70
N TYR A 280 6.16 -8.12 -8.26
CA TYR A 280 6.65 -9.27 -9.02
C TYR A 280 7.41 -10.22 -8.09
N ALA A 281 7.34 -11.52 -8.35
CA ALA A 281 8.16 -12.51 -7.64
C ALA A 281 9.52 -12.60 -8.34
N ASN A 282 10.48 -11.76 -7.93
CA ASN A 282 11.83 -11.76 -8.46
C ASN A 282 12.84 -12.09 -7.36
N ASN A 283 13.75 -13.04 -7.56
CA ASN A 283 14.68 -13.44 -6.50
C ASN A 283 15.99 -13.99 -7.05
N ASN A 284 16.95 -14.18 -6.15
CA ASN A 284 18.28 -14.61 -6.50
C ASN A 284 18.31 -15.93 -7.27
N ASN A 285 17.52 -16.91 -6.83
CA ASN A 285 17.43 -18.23 -7.47
C ASN A 285 16.76 -18.16 -8.85
N PHE A 286 15.82 -17.23 -9.02
CA PHE A 286 15.14 -16.98 -10.29
C PHE A 286 16.07 -16.34 -11.34
N GLN A 287 17.08 -15.58 -10.90
CA GLN A 287 18.00 -14.82 -11.77
C GLN A 287 19.44 -15.35 -11.78
N LEU A 288 19.68 -16.60 -11.36
CA LEU A 288 21.04 -17.13 -11.12
C LEU A 288 22.01 -16.92 -12.29
N ASP A 289 21.55 -17.11 -13.53
CA ASP A 289 22.41 -17.05 -14.71
C ASP A 289 22.63 -15.61 -15.26
N LEU A 290 21.98 -14.59 -14.67
CA LEU A 290 21.98 -13.19 -15.15
C LEU A 290 22.52 -12.19 -14.11
N ALA A 291 23.65 -12.53 -13.46
CA ALA A 291 24.24 -11.70 -12.40
C ALA A 291 23.24 -11.39 -11.26
N SER A 292 22.68 -12.45 -10.68
CA SER A 292 21.56 -12.49 -9.71
C SER A 292 21.35 -11.28 -8.79
N THR A 293 22.34 -10.79 -8.04
CA THR A 293 22.14 -9.60 -7.16
C THR A 293 21.80 -8.33 -7.96
N ALA A 294 22.29 -8.24 -9.20
CA ALA A 294 22.03 -7.10 -10.05
C ALA A 294 20.60 -7.06 -10.60
N THR A 295 19.97 -8.23 -10.75
CA THR A 295 18.75 -8.46 -11.52
C THR A 295 17.59 -9.01 -10.70
N ARG A 296 17.77 -9.32 -9.41
CA ARG A 296 16.73 -9.93 -8.55
C ARG A 296 15.75 -8.95 -7.87
N CYS A 297 15.90 -7.64 -8.05
CA CYS A 297 14.92 -6.66 -7.56
C CYS A 297 13.69 -6.61 -8.47
N MET A 298 12.50 -6.43 -7.90
CA MET A 298 11.31 -6.14 -8.72
C MET A 298 11.30 -4.69 -9.21
N PHE A 299 11.78 -3.72 -8.41
CA PHE A 299 11.91 -2.31 -8.82
C PHE A 299 13.37 -1.83 -8.77
N TYR A 300 13.90 -1.39 -9.90
CA TYR A 300 15.24 -0.80 -9.99
C TYR A 300 15.18 0.72 -10.17
N ALA A 301 15.59 1.47 -9.14
CA ALA A 301 15.68 2.93 -9.15
C ALA A 301 17.11 3.38 -9.50
N GLY A 302 17.42 3.41 -10.80
CA GLY A 302 18.76 3.73 -11.33
C GLY A 302 19.00 5.17 -11.76
N GLY A 303 17.94 5.94 -12.01
CA GLY A 303 18.03 7.38 -12.25
C GLY A 303 18.16 8.17 -10.95
N ASP A 304 18.51 9.44 -11.08
CA ASP A 304 18.59 10.39 -9.97
C ASP A 304 17.30 11.20 -9.81
N ASP A 305 17.10 11.79 -8.62
CA ASP A 305 15.98 12.71 -8.35
C ASP A 305 14.62 12.05 -8.58
N LEU A 306 14.49 10.77 -8.19
CA LEU A 306 13.24 10.03 -8.30
C LEU A 306 12.41 10.19 -7.03
N VAL A 307 11.10 10.38 -7.18
CA VAL A 307 10.16 10.54 -6.06
C VAL A 307 9.03 9.54 -6.21
N PHE A 308 8.71 8.81 -5.16
CA PHE A 308 7.61 7.85 -5.10
C PHE A 308 6.66 8.24 -3.98
N LYS A 309 5.37 8.39 -4.28
CA LYS A 309 4.34 8.77 -3.32
C LYS A 309 3.16 7.82 -3.37
N ASN A 310 2.68 7.40 -2.20
CA ASN A 310 1.43 6.64 -2.06
C ASN A 310 1.39 5.34 -2.89
N LEU A 311 2.50 4.60 -2.94
CA LEU A 311 2.63 3.35 -3.70
C LEU A 311 2.98 2.18 -2.78
N THR A 312 2.60 0.98 -3.20
CA THR A 312 3.13 -0.27 -2.61
C THR A 312 4.05 -0.95 -3.61
N PHE A 313 5.25 -1.32 -3.17
CA PHE A 313 6.20 -2.17 -3.89
C PHE A 313 6.27 -3.52 -3.18
N THR A 314 5.88 -4.60 -3.85
CA THR A 314 5.88 -5.93 -3.27
C THR A 314 6.69 -6.89 -4.12
N ASN A 315 7.82 -7.35 -3.60
CA ASN A 315 8.41 -8.56 -4.11
C ASN A 315 7.63 -9.76 -3.57
N SER A 316 6.90 -10.44 -4.43
CA SER A 316 5.97 -11.51 -4.04
C SER A 316 6.64 -12.88 -3.94
N THR A 317 7.97 -12.94 -3.94
CA THR A 317 8.73 -14.17 -3.64
C THR A 317 8.30 -14.72 -2.26
N PRO A 318 7.90 -16.00 -2.16
CA PRO A 318 7.50 -16.60 -0.88
C PRO A 318 8.62 -16.61 0.16
N GLN A 319 8.27 -16.65 1.45
CA GLN A 319 9.26 -16.76 2.53
C GLN A 319 10.11 -18.02 2.35
N GLY A 320 11.44 -17.86 2.42
CA GLY A 320 12.39 -18.94 2.15
C GLY A 320 12.73 -19.13 0.66
N GLY A 321 12.16 -18.31 -0.24
CA GLY A 321 12.39 -18.37 -1.69
C GLY A 321 13.73 -17.81 -2.20
N SER A 322 14.68 -17.48 -1.31
CA SER A 322 15.93 -16.70 -1.53
C SER A 322 15.77 -15.18 -1.45
N GLN A 323 16.89 -14.45 -1.56
CA GLN A 323 16.96 -12.99 -1.49
C GLN A 323 16.12 -12.33 -2.58
N ALA A 324 15.32 -11.32 -2.23
CA ALA A 324 14.28 -10.78 -3.10
C ALA A 324 13.96 -9.31 -2.79
N GLU A 325 14.68 -8.37 -3.40
CA GLU A 325 14.49 -6.94 -3.20
C GLU A 325 13.15 -6.47 -3.77
N ALA A 326 12.35 -5.78 -2.96
CA ALA A 326 11.23 -4.97 -3.47
C ALA A 326 11.77 -3.75 -4.22
N VAL A 327 12.79 -3.10 -3.68
CA VAL A 327 13.41 -1.93 -4.31
C VAL A 327 14.92 -2.01 -4.19
N ARG A 328 15.60 -1.75 -5.31
CA ARG A 328 17.02 -1.39 -5.34
C ARG A 328 17.18 0.10 -5.63
N VAL A 329 17.73 0.83 -4.67
CA VAL A 329 18.20 2.21 -4.83
C VAL A 329 19.62 2.16 -5.38
N GLN A 330 19.78 2.53 -6.65
CA GLN A 330 21.08 2.65 -7.29
C GLN A 330 21.46 4.11 -7.53
N GLY A 331 20.51 4.93 -8.00
CA GLY A 331 20.72 6.37 -8.19
C GLY A 331 20.80 7.16 -6.89
N SER A 332 20.94 8.47 -7.03
CA SER A 332 21.02 9.42 -5.91
C SER A 332 19.76 10.27 -5.76
N ARG A 333 19.50 10.75 -4.55
CA ARG A 333 18.36 11.63 -4.21
C ARG A 333 17.01 10.96 -4.50
N ILE A 334 16.87 9.71 -4.06
CA ILE A 334 15.66 8.90 -4.26
C ILE A 334 14.76 9.03 -3.04
N LEU A 335 13.54 9.52 -3.24
CA LEU A 335 12.59 9.81 -2.18
C LEU A 335 11.40 8.85 -2.23
N PHE A 336 11.07 8.24 -1.09
CA PHE A 336 9.84 7.49 -0.87
C PHE A 336 9.02 8.15 0.23
N ASP A 337 7.77 8.51 -0.05
CA ASP A 337 6.87 9.20 0.87
C ASP A 337 5.53 8.46 0.94
N ASN A 338 5.15 8.04 2.14
CA ASN A 338 3.91 7.29 2.37
C ASN A 338 3.79 5.99 1.51
N CYS A 339 4.92 5.31 1.29
CA CYS A 339 4.97 4.06 0.52
C CYS A 339 5.01 2.82 1.41
N ASN A 340 4.59 1.67 0.87
CA ASN A 340 4.90 0.36 1.45
C ASN A 340 5.99 -0.32 0.62
N LEU A 341 6.99 -0.90 1.28
CA LEU A 341 8.05 -1.70 0.66
C LEU A 341 8.07 -3.08 1.33
N CYS A 342 7.73 -4.09 0.54
CA CYS A 342 7.29 -5.39 1.04
C CYS A 342 8.06 -6.54 0.40
N SER A 343 8.79 -7.29 1.22
CA SER A 343 9.37 -8.59 0.88
C SER A 343 9.65 -9.39 2.16
N TYR A 344 10.48 -10.43 2.06
CA TYR A 344 11.07 -11.16 3.18
C TYR A 344 12.56 -10.83 3.29
N GLN A 345 13.42 -11.65 2.69
CA GLN A 345 14.85 -11.45 2.75
C GLN A 345 15.28 -10.38 1.74
N ASP A 346 16.11 -9.44 2.19
CA ASP A 346 16.73 -8.38 1.38
C ASP A 346 15.72 -7.36 0.77
N THR A 347 14.62 -7.01 1.45
CA THR A 347 13.57 -6.09 0.94
C THR A 347 14.07 -4.82 0.24
N ILE A 348 15.04 -4.12 0.83
CA ILE A 348 15.62 -2.89 0.30
C ILE A 348 17.14 -3.04 0.19
N LEU A 349 17.66 -2.75 -1.01
CA LEU A 349 19.08 -2.63 -1.28
C LEU A 349 19.43 -1.20 -1.68
N ILE A 350 20.38 -0.56 -0.98
CA ILE A 350 20.96 0.75 -1.35
C ILE A 350 22.40 0.53 -1.81
N ASN A 351 22.66 0.55 -3.12
CA ASN A 351 23.78 -0.17 -3.73
C ASN A 351 24.83 0.68 -4.46
N SER A 352 25.38 1.70 -3.79
CA SER A 352 26.67 2.31 -4.14
C SER A 352 27.16 3.16 -2.98
N PRO A 353 28.39 2.92 -2.48
CA PRO A 353 28.95 3.78 -1.43
C PRO A 353 29.09 5.21 -1.95
N ARG A 354 28.82 6.21 -1.10
CA ARG A 354 28.94 7.65 -1.41
C ARG A 354 28.02 8.22 -2.50
N VAL A 355 27.29 7.37 -3.23
CA VAL A 355 26.48 7.79 -4.38
C VAL A 355 25.00 7.51 -4.16
N SER A 356 24.64 6.25 -3.88
CA SER A 356 23.24 5.88 -3.70
C SER A 356 22.70 6.50 -2.42
N ALA A 357 21.59 7.22 -2.53
CA ALA A 357 20.97 7.94 -1.42
C ALA A 357 19.45 7.78 -1.47
N GLY A 358 18.88 7.16 -0.44
CA GLY A 358 17.43 6.94 -0.30
C GLY A 358 16.87 7.60 0.96
N PHE A 359 15.87 8.48 0.81
CA PHE A 359 15.10 9.07 1.91
C PHE A 359 13.70 8.45 1.95
N PHE A 360 13.36 7.82 3.06
CA PHE A 360 12.10 7.13 3.28
C PHE A 360 11.35 7.84 4.40
N HIS A 361 10.17 8.37 4.09
CA HIS A 361 9.36 9.15 5.00
C HIS A 361 7.96 8.54 5.13
N GLN A 362 7.52 8.27 6.35
CA GLN A 362 6.20 7.71 6.64
C GLN A 362 5.88 6.41 5.90
N CYS A 363 6.92 5.63 5.60
CA CYS A 363 6.80 4.37 4.89
C CYS A 363 6.55 3.20 5.84
N LEU A 364 5.91 2.14 5.34
CA LEU A 364 5.99 0.81 5.92
C LEU A 364 7.09 0.03 5.19
N ILE A 365 8.01 -0.57 5.93
CA ILE A 365 9.04 -1.46 5.38
C ILE A 365 8.95 -2.78 6.12
N GLN A 366 8.71 -3.87 5.40
CA GLN A 366 8.60 -5.20 5.99
C GLN A 366 9.60 -6.19 5.42
N GLY A 367 10.11 -7.08 6.26
CA GLY A 367 11.03 -8.14 5.87
C GLY A 367 11.46 -9.03 7.03
N ASP A 368 12.39 -9.95 6.77
CA ASP A 368 12.87 -10.90 7.78
C ASP A 368 14.38 -10.93 8.00
N VAL A 369 15.18 -11.22 6.98
CA VAL A 369 16.64 -11.32 7.07
C VAL A 369 17.27 -10.22 6.24
N ASP A 370 18.15 -9.44 6.87
CA ASP A 370 18.95 -8.38 6.25
C ASP A 370 18.11 -7.44 5.37
N PHE A 371 16.85 -7.22 5.74
CA PHE A 371 15.88 -6.69 4.78
C PHE A 371 16.06 -5.21 4.44
N ILE A 372 16.96 -4.51 5.14
CA ILE A 372 17.50 -3.21 4.72
C ILE A 372 19.03 -3.33 4.70
N TRP A 373 19.63 -3.33 3.51
CA TRP A 373 21.05 -3.59 3.38
C TRP A 373 21.71 -2.80 2.24
N GLY A 374 23.03 -2.88 2.19
CA GLY A 374 23.85 -2.26 1.15
C GLY A 374 24.86 -1.27 1.69
N SER A 375 25.58 -0.62 0.77
CA SER A 375 26.72 0.26 1.07
C SER A 375 26.39 1.75 0.95
N GLY A 376 25.23 2.11 0.39
CA GLY A 376 24.81 3.50 0.23
C GLY A 376 24.19 4.11 1.49
N MET A 377 23.69 5.33 1.35
CA MET A 377 23.10 6.13 2.44
C MET A 377 21.58 5.95 2.45
N GLY A 378 21.03 5.50 3.59
CA GLY A 378 19.59 5.34 3.79
C GLY A 378 19.14 6.15 4.99
N TYR A 379 18.13 6.98 4.82
CA TYR A 379 17.55 7.77 5.90
C TYR A 379 16.06 7.48 6.02
N PHE A 380 15.63 6.99 7.18
CA PHE A 380 14.28 6.53 7.45
C PHE A 380 13.68 7.40 8.54
N LYS A 381 12.65 8.17 8.22
CA LYS A 381 12.00 9.11 9.14
C LYS A 381 10.54 8.76 9.32
N GLN A 382 10.11 8.58 10.57
CA GLN A 382 8.71 8.28 10.92
C GLN A 382 8.17 7.03 10.20
N CYS A 383 9.01 6.04 9.93
CA CYS A 383 8.62 4.81 9.26
C CYS A 383 8.17 3.73 10.27
N GLU A 384 7.27 2.86 9.83
CA GLU A 384 7.07 1.55 10.47
C GLU A 384 8.04 0.54 9.84
N ILE A 385 8.87 -0.10 10.67
CA ILE A 385 9.82 -1.14 10.25
C ILE A 385 9.36 -2.47 10.84
N ARG A 386 8.65 -3.26 10.05
CA ARG A 386 7.89 -4.44 10.50
C ARG A 386 8.66 -5.74 10.29
N ALA A 387 8.88 -6.46 11.39
CA ALA A 387 9.46 -7.79 11.39
C ALA A 387 8.44 -8.86 10.96
N MET A 388 8.73 -9.59 9.88
CA MET A 388 7.88 -10.68 9.40
C MET A 388 8.21 -12.01 10.08
N ARG A 389 7.20 -12.68 10.66
CA ARG A 389 7.37 -13.94 11.39
C ARG A 389 8.05 -14.97 10.50
N ARG A 390 9.12 -15.58 11.00
CA ARG A 390 9.83 -16.67 10.31
C ARG A 390 9.33 -18.03 10.76
N ALA A 391 9.43 -19.02 9.88
CA ALA A 391 9.16 -20.41 10.21
C ALA A 391 9.88 -20.83 11.52
N GLY A 392 9.16 -21.49 12.42
CA GLY A 392 9.69 -21.92 13.72
C GLY A 392 10.09 -20.78 14.68
N ASN A 393 9.65 -19.54 14.45
CA ASN A 393 10.07 -18.35 15.22
C ASN A 393 11.59 -18.12 15.16
N ALA A 394 12.20 -18.42 14.02
CA ALA A 394 13.63 -18.19 13.80
C ALA A 394 14.01 -16.70 13.95
N ALA A 395 15.25 -16.44 14.36
CA ALA A 395 15.79 -15.09 14.55
C ALA A 395 15.72 -14.25 13.27
N GLY A 396 15.29 -13.00 13.35
CA GLY A 396 15.29 -12.05 12.22
C GLY A 396 16.34 -10.95 12.39
N ILE A 397 16.73 -10.32 11.29
CA ILE A 397 17.77 -9.28 11.27
C ILE A 397 17.25 -8.09 10.45
N TYR A 398 17.19 -6.92 11.07
CA TYR A 398 16.71 -5.71 10.43
C TYR A 398 17.67 -5.17 9.35
N THR A 399 18.96 -5.12 9.67
CA THR A 399 19.94 -4.42 8.83
C THR A 399 21.24 -5.18 8.62
N GLN A 400 21.83 -5.00 7.44
CA GLN A 400 23.22 -5.40 7.15
C GLN A 400 23.92 -4.29 6.37
N ALA A 401 24.36 -3.25 7.07
CA ALA A 401 25.03 -2.10 6.48
C ALA A 401 26.47 -2.44 6.08
N ARG A 402 26.83 -2.11 4.82
CA ARG A 402 28.18 -2.25 4.24
C ARG A 402 28.85 -0.89 4.01
N THR A 403 28.59 0.05 4.91
CA THR A 403 29.01 1.44 4.82
C THR A 403 30.53 1.57 4.91
N PRO A 404 31.18 2.44 4.11
CA PRO A 404 32.59 2.76 4.29
C PRO A 404 32.82 3.73 5.47
N GLU A 405 34.05 3.80 5.97
CA GLU A 405 34.44 4.51 7.20
C GLU A 405 34.07 6.00 7.24
N ASP A 406 34.10 6.69 6.10
CA ASP A 406 34.01 8.14 5.99
C ASP A 406 32.60 8.66 5.66
N THR A 407 31.59 7.77 5.59
CA THR A 407 30.19 8.16 5.40
C THR A 407 29.27 7.55 6.45
N TYR A 408 28.12 8.18 6.63
CA TYR A 408 26.99 7.55 7.33
C TYR A 408 26.30 6.51 6.44
N GLY A 409 25.68 5.52 7.08
CA GLY A 409 25.03 4.39 6.42
C GLY A 409 23.52 4.48 6.52
N LEU A 410 22.95 3.63 7.37
CA LEU A 410 21.51 3.52 7.58
C LEU A 410 21.10 4.25 8.87
N VAL A 411 20.36 5.35 8.75
CA VAL A 411 19.94 6.18 9.88
C VAL A 411 18.41 6.17 10.00
N PHE A 412 17.91 5.79 11.17
CA PHE A 412 16.50 5.66 11.47
C PHE A 412 16.12 6.65 12.57
N VAL A 413 15.14 7.51 12.30
CA VAL A 413 14.71 8.60 13.19
C VAL A 413 13.21 8.54 13.40
N ASP A 414 12.79 8.52 14.66
CA ASP A 414 11.39 8.48 15.09
C ASP A 414 10.59 7.32 14.44
N CYS A 415 11.26 6.21 14.13
CA CYS A 415 10.65 5.02 13.55
C CYS A 415 10.02 4.11 14.62
N VAL A 416 9.13 3.22 14.20
CA VAL A 416 8.50 2.21 15.07
C VAL A 416 8.85 0.81 14.55
N LEU A 417 9.45 -0.02 15.39
CA LEU A 417 9.81 -1.40 15.09
C LEU A 417 8.74 -2.33 15.65
N THR A 418 7.93 -2.92 14.77
CA THR A 418 6.78 -3.75 15.11
C THR A 418 7.03 -5.22 14.75
N ALA A 419 6.34 -6.13 15.42
CA ALA A 419 6.26 -7.54 15.04
C ALA A 419 4.97 -7.82 14.26
N SER A 420 5.06 -8.59 13.17
CA SER A 420 3.89 -9.03 12.38
C SER A 420 2.98 -10.01 13.14
N SER A 421 3.44 -10.60 14.24
CA SER A 421 2.67 -11.56 15.02
C SER A 421 3.09 -11.55 16.49
N PRO A 422 2.15 -11.78 17.43
CA PRO A 422 2.48 -11.95 18.84
C PRO A 422 3.45 -13.11 19.09
N GLY A 423 4.28 -12.98 20.14
CA GLY A 423 5.22 -14.02 20.60
C GLY A 423 6.49 -14.15 19.75
N MET A 424 6.73 -13.23 18.82
CA MET A 424 8.02 -13.14 18.13
C MET A 424 9.13 -12.76 19.12
N SER A 425 10.33 -13.30 18.90
CA SER A 425 11.51 -13.03 19.74
C SER A 425 12.80 -13.21 18.95
N ASN A 426 13.94 -12.88 19.55
CA ASN A 426 15.27 -13.06 18.96
C ASN A 426 15.53 -12.26 17.67
N TRP A 427 15.00 -11.03 17.59
CA TRP A 427 15.30 -10.12 16.49
C TRP A 427 16.46 -9.19 16.81
N THR A 428 17.37 -8.98 15.86
CA THR A 428 18.47 -8.02 16.01
C THR A 428 18.30 -6.82 15.09
N LEU A 429 18.65 -5.64 15.62
CA LEU A 429 18.69 -4.34 14.94
C LEU A 429 19.60 -4.33 13.71
N GLY A 430 20.58 -5.24 13.68
CA GLY A 430 21.43 -5.50 12.52
C GLY A 430 22.55 -6.48 12.84
N ARG A 431 23.37 -6.74 11.83
CA ARG A 431 24.64 -7.49 11.94
C ARG A 431 25.74 -6.83 11.12
N ASP A 432 27.00 -7.12 11.45
CA ASP A 432 28.13 -6.68 10.63
C ASP A 432 28.20 -7.41 9.28
N GLY A 433 28.84 -6.76 8.30
CA GLY A 433 29.06 -7.29 6.97
C GLY A 433 30.33 -8.13 6.83
N GLY A 434 30.89 -8.62 7.94
CA GLY A 434 32.14 -9.38 7.99
C GLY A 434 33.38 -8.56 7.66
N ASN A 435 34.53 -9.23 7.55
CA ASN A 435 35.83 -8.60 7.29
C ASN A 435 35.90 -7.82 5.96
N ALA A 436 35.04 -8.15 5.00
CA ALA A 436 34.95 -7.42 3.72
C ALA A 436 34.28 -6.04 3.88
N ASN A 437 33.49 -5.82 4.94
CA ASN A 437 32.76 -4.58 5.18
C ASN A 437 32.84 -4.17 6.68
N PRO A 438 34.04 -3.81 7.17
CA PRO A 438 34.29 -3.70 8.61
C PRO A 438 33.70 -2.44 9.26
N TYR A 439 33.23 -1.45 8.49
CA TYR A 439 32.84 -0.12 8.98
C TYR A 439 31.32 0.13 9.02
N GLY A 440 30.52 -0.94 9.01
CA GLY A 440 29.05 -0.86 8.96
C GLY A 440 28.50 0.19 9.93
N ASN A 441 27.66 1.09 9.42
CA ASN A 441 27.04 2.16 10.20
C ASN A 441 25.53 2.07 10.17
N VAL A 442 24.95 1.94 11.36
CA VAL A 442 23.50 1.91 11.59
C VAL A 442 23.20 2.75 12.83
N ALA A 443 22.22 3.65 12.76
CA ALA A 443 21.79 4.46 13.90
C ALA A 443 20.28 4.40 14.09
N TRP A 444 19.83 4.03 15.30
CA TRP A 444 18.42 4.06 15.72
C TRP A 444 18.21 5.17 16.74
N ILE A 445 17.56 6.26 16.32
CA ILE A 445 17.40 7.49 17.09
C ILE A 445 15.92 7.69 17.41
N ASN A 446 15.58 7.78 18.70
CA ASN A 446 14.22 8.00 19.20
C ASN A 446 13.20 6.97 18.64
N CYS A 447 13.64 5.75 18.37
CA CYS A 447 12.75 4.74 17.82
C CYS A 447 11.93 4.07 18.93
N ARG A 448 10.71 3.64 18.60
CA ARG A 448 9.89 2.79 19.48
C ARG A 448 10.07 1.34 19.08
N MET A 449 10.30 0.46 20.05
CA MET A 449 10.64 -0.94 19.79
C MET A 449 9.69 -1.87 20.55
N ASP A 450 9.14 -2.84 19.85
CA ASP A 450 8.38 -3.94 20.45
C ASP A 450 9.32 -4.97 21.13
N SER A 451 8.73 -5.83 21.94
CA SER A 451 9.38 -6.79 22.83
C SER A 451 10.12 -7.94 22.11
N HIS A 452 9.95 -8.09 20.79
CA HIS A 452 10.64 -9.13 20.01
C HIS A 452 12.14 -8.84 19.81
N ILE A 453 12.57 -7.59 20.03
CA ILE A 453 13.96 -7.18 19.92
C ILE A 453 14.81 -7.86 21.00
N SER A 454 15.83 -8.57 20.56
CA SER A 454 16.79 -9.27 21.40
C SER A 454 17.47 -8.29 22.37
N PRO A 455 17.64 -8.65 23.66
CA PRO A 455 18.42 -7.85 24.60
C PRO A 455 19.86 -7.57 24.13
N LEU A 456 20.46 -8.46 23.33
CA LEU A 456 21.78 -8.27 22.73
C LEU A 456 21.79 -7.14 21.68
N GLY A 457 20.64 -6.86 21.07
CA GLY A 457 20.43 -5.81 20.06
C GLY A 457 21.04 -6.14 18.69
N TRP A 458 22.25 -6.65 18.62
CA TRP A 458 23.02 -6.81 17.38
C TRP A 458 23.62 -8.20 17.26
N ALA A 459 23.71 -8.72 16.04
CA ALA A 459 24.24 -10.05 15.74
C ALA A 459 25.66 -10.00 15.16
N ASP A 460 26.45 -11.04 15.44
CA ASP A 460 27.78 -11.23 14.89
C ASP A 460 27.70 -11.79 13.45
N GLY A 461 28.24 -11.04 12.49
CA GLY A 461 28.36 -11.41 11.08
C GLY A 461 29.72 -11.97 10.68
N GLY A 462 30.62 -12.19 11.65
CA GLY A 462 31.96 -12.76 11.45
C GLY A 462 33.11 -11.76 11.33
N LEU A 463 32.87 -10.46 11.52
CA LEU A 463 33.95 -9.46 11.61
C LEU A 463 34.82 -9.72 12.85
N VAL A 464 36.13 -9.81 12.69
CA VAL A 464 37.06 -10.09 13.79
C VAL A 464 37.26 -8.87 14.69
N ASP A 465 37.62 -7.73 14.11
CA ASP A 465 37.79 -6.48 14.84
C ASP A 465 36.47 -5.70 14.83
N LYS A 466 35.77 -5.72 15.96
CA LYS A 466 34.49 -5.01 16.13
C LYS A 466 34.65 -3.52 16.45
N SER A 467 35.88 -3.02 16.68
CA SER A 467 36.10 -1.64 17.12
C SER A 467 35.77 -0.60 16.04
N THR A 468 35.74 -1.02 14.77
CA THR A 468 35.39 -0.20 13.61
C THR A 468 33.88 -0.03 13.40
N LEU A 469 33.05 -0.82 14.10
CA LEU A 469 31.61 -0.80 13.93
C LEU A 469 30.99 0.48 14.48
N ARG A 470 29.96 0.95 13.77
CA ARG A 470 29.23 2.16 14.11
C ARG A 470 27.75 1.86 14.29
N PHE A 471 27.47 0.97 15.24
CA PHE A 471 26.13 0.50 15.61
C PHE A 471 25.60 1.28 16.80
N TRP A 472 24.70 2.21 16.51
CA TRP A 472 24.32 3.31 17.38
C TRP A 472 22.85 3.23 17.74
N GLU A 473 22.56 3.51 19.00
CA GLU A 473 21.21 3.67 19.52
C GLU A 473 21.15 4.99 20.30
N TYR A 474 20.00 5.64 20.32
CA TYR A 474 19.77 6.85 21.11
C TYR A 474 18.32 6.92 21.58
N LYS A 475 18.12 6.95 22.90
CA LYS A 475 16.84 7.19 23.59
C LYS A 475 15.62 6.48 22.95
N SER A 476 15.81 5.24 22.51
CA SER A 476 14.71 4.42 22.02
C SER A 476 13.83 3.96 23.19
N THR A 477 12.53 3.83 22.96
CA THR A 477 11.52 3.50 23.98
C THR A 477 10.72 2.25 23.60
N ASP A 478 9.93 1.72 24.52
CA ASP A 478 8.92 0.72 24.21
C ASP A 478 7.81 1.28 23.28
N LEU A 479 6.91 0.43 22.80
CA LEU A 479 5.82 0.87 21.92
C LEU A 479 4.90 1.94 22.55
N THR A 480 4.82 2.00 23.88
CA THR A 480 4.03 3.04 24.57
C THR A 480 4.70 4.41 24.50
N GLY A 481 6.00 4.45 24.21
CA GLY A 481 6.80 5.68 24.24
C GLY A 481 7.20 6.11 25.65
N THR A 482 6.87 5.33 26.68
CA THR A 482 7.02 5.72 28.09
C THR A 482 8.36 5.28 28.66
N ASN A 483 8.76 4.02 28.40
CA ASN A 483 9.95 3.43 29.02
C ASN A 483 11.10 3.36 28.04
N LEU A 484 12.30 3.80 28.44
CA LEU A 484 13.52 3.60 27.67
C LEU A 484 13.84 2.11 27.53
N ILE A 485 14.26 1.70 26.33
CA ILE A 485 14.75 0.34 26.09
C ILE A 485 16.04 0.12 26.89
N PRO A 486 16.14 -0.92 27.73
CA PRO A 486 17.37 -1.21 28.45
C PRO A 486 18.51 -1.62 27.51
N THR A 487 19.63 -0.92 27.59
CA THR A 487 20.80 -1.17 26.72
C THR A 487 22.00 -1.76 27.46
N ASN A 488 21.90 -1.99 28.77
CA ASN A 488 22.94 -2.60 29.59
C ASN A 488 23.28 -4.06 29.23
N ARG A 489 22.41 -4.73 28.46
CA ARG A 489 22.61 -6.10 27.93
C ARG A 489 23.04 -6.14 26.47
N ARG A 490 23.18 -4.99 25.81
CA ARG A 490 23.63 -4.93 24.42
C ARG A 490 25.04 -5.49 24.29
N VAL A 491 25.37 -5.96 23.10
CA VAL A 491 26.74 -6.33 22.76
C VAL A 491 27.70 -5.15 23.01
N ARG A 492 28.91 -5.44 23.49
CA ARG A 492 29.90 -4.42 23.91
C ARG A 492 30.42 -3.53 22.78
N TRP A 493 30.23 -3.95 21.53
CA TRP A 493 30.65 -3.23 20.32
C TRP A 493 29.52 -2.40 19.69
N SER A 494 28.40 -2.24 20.39
CA SER A 494 27.39 -1.21 20.11
C SER A 494 27.54 -0.04 21.08
N ARG A 495 26.98 1.14 20.76
CA ARG A 495 27.06 2.32 21.63
C ARG A 495 25.78 3.13 21.69
N GLN A 496 25.53 3.74 22.85
CA GLN A 496 24.67 4.92 22.94
C GLN A 496 25.45 6.13 22.42
N ILE A 497 24.85 6.91 21.51
CA ILE A 497 25.48 8.15 21.02
C ILE A 497 25.10 9.35 21.91
N SER A 498 25.84 10.46 21.79
CA SER A 498 25.58 11.69 22.55
C SER A 498 24.37 12.47 22.02
N ASP A 499 23.88 13.41 22.82
CA ASP A 499 22.79 14.30 22.43
C ASP A 499 23.17 15.14 21.18
N GLU A 500 24.43 15.59 21.08
CA GLU A 500 24.93 16.39 19.96
C GLU A 500 24.97 15.59 18.67
N LEU A 501 25.52 14.36 18.69
CA LEU A 501 25.56 13.51 17.51
C LEU A 501 24.16 13.10 17.08
N ALA A 502 23.27 12.81 18.04
CA ALA A 502 21.88 12.53 17.73
C ALA A 502 21.18 13.74 17.08
N ALA A 503 21.42 14.97 17.56
CA ALA A 503 20.90 16.18 16.95
C ALA A 503 21.40 16.38 15.51
N GLN A 504 22.68 16.13 15.26
CA GLN A 504 23.25 16.17 13.90
C GLN A 504 22.60 15.15 12.96
N LEU A 505 22.43 13.90 13.42
CA LEU A 505 21.85 12.84 12.60
C LEU A 505 20.33 12.95 12.43
N ARG A 506 19.62 13.79 13.20
CA ARG A 506 18.22 14.15 12.92
C ARG A 506 18.08 15.08 11.70
N ASP A 507 19.17 15.71 11.26
CA ASP A 507 19.20 16.42 10.00
C ASP A 507 19.64 15.47 8.87
N PRO A 508 18.74 15.11 7.92
CA PRO A 508 19.11 14.25 6.81
C PRO A 508 20.20 14.84 5.91
N ALA A 509 20.36 16.17 5.87
CA ALA A 509 21.45 16.80 5.10
C ALA A 509 22.84 16.40 5.62
N THR A 510 22.97 16.09 6.92
CA THR A 510 24.22 15.57 7.49
C THR A 510 24.55 14.18 6.92
N VAL A 511 23.54 13.31 6.78
CA VAL A 511 23.73 11.95 6.26
C VAL A 511 24.01 11.98 4.76
N PHE A 512 23.35 12.87 4.03
CA PHE A 512 23.46 12.99 2.58
C PHE A 512 24.47 14.04 2.10
N ALA A 513 25.33 14.54 2.99
CA ALA A 513 26.40 15.48 2.63
C ALA A 513 27.26 15.01 1.42
N PRO A 514 27.62 13.72 1.27
CA PRO A 514 28.39 13.25 0.11
C PRO A 514 27.72 13.48 -1.25
N VAL A 515 26.38 13.62 -1.28
CA VAL A 515 25.59 13.85 -2.51
C VAL A 515 24.94 15.24 -2.51
N ASN A 516 25.34 16.12 -1.58
CA ASN A 516 24.84 17.49 -1.42
C ASN A 516 23.31 17.58 -1.48
N TRP A 517 22.62 16.74 -0.70
CA TRP A 517 21.18 16.65 -0.74
C TRP A 517 20.54 16.98 0.60
N ASN A 518 19.56 17.89 0.56
CA ASN A 518 18.63 18.13 1.65
C ASN A 518 17.22 17.74 1.17
N PRO A 519 16.69 16.57 1.57
CA PRO A 519 15.37 16.13 1.14
C PRO A 519 14.28 17.06 1.68
N ALA A 520 13.33 17.41 0.82
CA ALA A 520 12.30 18.38 1.14
C ALA A 520 10.95 17.98 0.51
N LEU A 521 9.87 18.16 1.27
CA LEU A 521 8.50 17.83 0.91
C LEU A 521 7.57 18.92 1.44
N ALA A 522 6.77 19.51 0.56
CA ALA A 522 5.69 20.41 0.97
C ALA A 522 4.75 19.74 1.97
N ALA A 523 4.20 20.50 2.92
CA ALA A 523 3.25 19.99 3.89
C ALA A 523 1.99 19.44 3.20
N TYR A 524 1.51 18.29 3.65
CA TYR A 524 0.31 17.64 3.13
C TYR A 524 -0.46 16.88 4.22
N VAL A 525 -1.78 16.71 4.01
CA VAL A 525 -2.63 15.86 4.84
C VAL A 525 -2.73 14.48 4.20
N ALA A 526 -2.03 13.50 4.77
CA ALA A 526 -1.96 12.13 4.28
C ALA A 526 -3.28 11.36 4.48
N ALA A 527 -3.97 11.61 5.59
CA ALA A 527 -5.28 11.05 5.87
C ALA A 527 -6.11 12.06 6.69
N PRO A 528 -7.30 12.45 6.21
CA PRO A 528 -8.15 13.41 6.91
C PRO A 528 -8.80 12.79 8.15
N PRO A 529 -9.29 13.62 9.10
CA PRO A 529 -10.07 13.14 10.23
C PRO A 529 -11.42 12.55 9.79
N ALA A 530 -11.93 11.59 10.57
CA ALA A 530 -13.20 10.91 10.31
C ALA A 530 -14.40 11.59 11.01
N HIS A 531 -15.57 11.54 10.38
CA HIS A 531 -16.82 12.06 10.96
C HIS A 531 -17.09 11.46 12.34
N GLN A 532 -17.53 12.28 13.29
CA GLN A 532 -17.85 11.80 14.63
C GLN A 532 -19.23 12.24 15.07
N THR A 533 -19.92 11.31 15.71
CA THR A 533 -21.12 11.60 16.50
C THR A 533 -20.92 11.03 17.90
N LEU A 534 -21.10 11.88 18.90
CA LEU A 534 -20.87 11.56 20.30
C LEU A 534 -21.93 12.25 21.17
N TYR A 535 -22.13 11.72 22.37
CA TYR A 535 -23.00 12.32 23.38
C TYR A 535 -22.29 13.45 24.11
N ALA A 536 -23.06 14.46 24.55
CA ALA A 536 -22.56 15.53 25.39
C ALA A 536 -21.87 14.97 26.64
N GLY A 537 -20.72 15.53 26.97
CA GLY A 537 -19.84 15.08 28.05
C GLY A 537 -18.82 14.00 27.68
N GLN A 538 -18.92 13.38 26.50
CA GLN A 538 -17.86 12.52 25.98
C GLN A 538 -16.66 13.32 25.45
N THR A 539 -15.50 12.69 25.35
CA THR A 539 -14.30 13.32 24.76
C THR A 539 -14.33 13.18 23.24
N LEU A 540 -14.30 14.31 22.53
CA LEU A 540 -14.06 14.34 21.08
C LEU A 540 -12.56 14.18 20.80
N VAL A 541 -12.20 13.28 19.89
CA VAL A 541 -10.81 13.08 19.45
C VAL A 541 -10.75 13.07 17.92
N LEU A 542 -10.33 14.17 17.29
CA LEU A 542 -10.06 14.20 15.85
C LEU A 542 -8.57 14.03 15.60
N ALA A 543 -8.19 13.11 14.72
CA ALA A 543 -6.81 12.87 14.34
C ALA A 543 -6.67 12.93 12.82
N ALA A 544 -5.60 13.56 12.34
CA ALA A 544 -5.21 13.54 10.94
C ALA A 544 -3.78 13.01 10.81
N ALA A 545 -3.53 12.22 9.77
CA ALA A 545 -2.17 11.90 9.38
C ALA A 545 -1.65 13.01 8.48
N VAL A 546 -0.46 13.53 8.79
CA VAL A 546 0.14 14.68 8.09
C VAL A 546 1.60 14.37 7.78
N GLY A 547 2.09 14.86 6.66
CA GLY A 547 3.47 14.66 6.23
C GLY A 547 4.08 15.93 5.64
N GLY A 548 5.40 15.98 5.59
CA GLY A 548 6.18 17.09 5.06
C GLY A 548 7.58 17.11 5.67
N VAL A 549 8.52 17.69 4.94
CA VAL A 549 9.92 17.86 5.36
C VAL A 549 10.38 19.24 4.88
N PRO A 550 10.70 20.21 5.77
CA PRO A 550 10.67 20.13 7.23
C PRO A 550 9.30 19.79 7.83
N GLU A 551 9.31 19.38 9.09
CA GLU A 551 8.12 18.96 9.83
C GLU A 551 7.03 20.05 9.78
N PRO A 552 5.80 19.73 9.33
CA PRO A 552 4.75 20.74 9.24
C PRO A 552 4.24 21.22 10.59
N THR A 553 3.92 22.51 10.68
CA THR A 553 3.07 23.06 11.72
C THR A 553 1.60 22.75 11.42
N CYS A 554 0.78 22.59 12.46
CA CYS A 554 -0.65 22.25 12.36
C CYS A 554 -1.51 23.37 12.98
N GLN A 555 -2.71 23.59 12.45
CA GLN A 555 -3.73 24.46 13.04
C GLN A 555 -5.13 23.94 12.71
N TRP A 556 -5.92 23.62 13.75
CA TRP A 556 -7.32 23.21 13.59
C TRP A 556 -8.26 24.40 13.44
N TYR A 557 -9.32 24.20 12.67
CA TYR A 557 -10.40 25.15 12.43
C TYR A 557 -11.75 24.53 12.74
N ARG A 558 -12.70 25.38 13.18
CA ARG A 558 -14.13 25.07 13.27
C ARG A 558 -14.88 26.09 12.39
N GLY A 559 -15.44 25.61 11.29
CA GLY A 559 -15.82 26.48 10.16
C GLY A 559 -14.58 27.18 9.62
N ASP A 560 -14.66 28.50 9.45
CA ASP A 560 -13.53 29.33 8.99
C ASP A 560 -12.67 29.89 10.13
N GLN A 561 -13.02 29.60 11.39
CA GLN A 561 -12.33 30.17 12.56
C GLN A 561 -11.28 29.22 13.14
N PRO A 562 -10.03 29.66 13.35
CA PRO A 562 -9.00 28.84 13.98
C PRO A 562 -9.36 28.58 15.44
N LEU A 563 -9.16 27.35 15.90
CA LEU A 563 -9.27 26.99 17.31
C LEU A 563 -7.97 27.37 18.03
N PRO A 564 -7.98 28.34 18.96
CA PRO A 564 -6.76 28.81 19.62
C PRO A 564 -6.01 27.68 20.33
N GLY A 565 -4.70 27.57 20.10
CA GLY A 565 -3.84 26.55 20.72
C GLY A 565 -4.00 25.13 20.18
N ALA A 566 -4.94 24.89 19.26
CA ALA A 566 -5.14 23.59 18.64
C ALA A 566 -4.14 23.37 17.49
N THR A 567 -2.86 23.21 17.85
CA THR A 567 -1.73 23.08 16.91
C THR A 567 -1.13 21.68 16.84
N ASN A 568 -1.77 20.71 17.48
CA ASN A 568 -1.36 19.31 17.44
C ASN A 568 -2.01 18.57 16.27
N ARG A 569 -1.41 17.45 15.85
CA ARG A 569 -1.99 16.52 14.85
C ARG A 569 -3.29 15.86 15.34
N VAL A 570 -3.50 15.84 16.65
CA VAL A 570 -4.71 15.35 17.32
C VAL A 570 -5.38 16.49 18.07
N LEU A 571 -6.63 16.78 17.75
CA LEU A 571 -7.50 17.67 18.51
C LEU A 571 -8.28 16.84 19.53
N THR A 572 -8.15 17.18 20.81
CA THR A 572 -8.93 16.59 21.90
C THR A 572 -9.78 17.67 22.54
N ILE A 573 -11.10 17.50 22.55
CA ILE A 573 -12.03 18.34 23.31
C ILE A 573 -12.64 17.46 24.41
N PRO A 574 -12.15 17.52 25.66
CA PRO A 574 -12.74 16.79 26.76
C PRO A 574 -14.12 17.37 27.09
N ASN A 575 -15.04 16.54 27.58
CA ASN A 575 -16.37 16.97 27.99
C ASN A 575 -17.10 17.77 26.89
N ALA A 576 -17.09 17.27 25.65
CA ALA A 576 -17.63 17.96 24.48
C ALA A 576 -19.11 18.33 24.67
N GLN A 577 -19.49 19.53 24.26
CA GLN A 577 -20.84 20.07 24.40
C GLN A 577 -21.52 20.20 23.04
N VAL A 578 -22.84 20.40 23.01
CA VAL A 578 -23.60 20.60 21.75
C VAL A 578 -23.01 21.73 20.90
N THR A 579 -22.47 22.77 21.55
CA THR A 579 -21.79 23.92 20.93
C THR A 579 -20.47 23.56 20.23
N ASP A 580 -19.93 22.37 20.47
CA ASP A 580 -18.76 21.82 19.76
C ASP A 580 -19.17 21.06 18.49
N SER A 581 -20.46 20.98 18.18
CA SER A 581 -20.90 20.52 16.85
C SER A 581 -20.45 21.51 15.77
N GLY A 582 -20.05 20.98 14.62
CA GLY A 582 -19.65 21.81 13.50
C GLY A 582 -18.85 21.07 12.45
N VAL A 583 -18.35 21.85 11.49
CA VAL A 583 -17.41 21.38 10.48
C VAL A 583 -16.01 21.71 10.97
N TYR A 584 -15.14 20.71 11.03
CA TYR A 584 -13.75 20.84 11.45
C TYR A 584 -12.82 20.59 10.28
N SER A 585 -11.67 21.25 10.26
CA SER A 585 -10.59 20.96 9.31
C SER A 585 -9.24 21.22 9.96
N LEU A 586 -8.20 20.58 9.43
CA LEU A 586 -6.82 20.80 9.84
C LEU A 586 -6.05 21.43 8.68
N ARG A 587 -5.40 22.57 8.94
CA ARG A 587 -4.40 23.15 8.04
C ARG A 587 -3.01 22.72 8.49
N VAL A 588 -2.17 22.34 7.54
CA VAL A 588 -0.75 22.04 7.76
C VAL A 588 0.12 22.91 6.88
N THR A 589 1.25 23.38 7.41
CA THR A 589 2.13 24.33 6.71
C THR A 589 3.60 24.07 7.02
N ASN A 590 4.45 24.13 6.00
CA ASN A 590 5.90 24.31 6.13
C ASN A 590 6.39 25.32 5.07
N ASP A 591 7.69 25.56 5.03
CA ASP A 591 8.30 26.58 4.15
C ASP A 591 8.13 26.30 2.65
N LEU A 592 7.70 25.09 2.28
CA LEU A 592 7.49 24.67 0.91
C LEU A 592 6.02 24.69 0.48
N GLY A 593 5.08 24.82 1.42
CA GLY A 593 3.66 24.90 1.11
C GLY A 593 2.74 24.57 2.28
N SER A 594 1.44 24.57 1.99
CA SER A 594 0.40 24.24 2.94
C SER A 594 -0.68 23.38 2.30
N ASP A 595 -1.34 22.58 3.11
CA ASP A 595 -2.50 21.76 2.72
C ASP A 595 -3.59 21.85 3.78
N VAL A 596 -4.82 21.52 3.41
CA VAL A 596 -5.99 21.52 4.30
C VAL A 596 -6.73 20.20 4.15
N SER A 597 -7.04 19.56 5.27
CA SER A 597 -7.79 18.31 5.27
C SER A 597 -9.16 18.49 4.61
N THR A 598 -9.72 17.41 4.06
CA THR A 598 -11.15 17.41 3.77
C THR A 598 -11.93 17.73 5.06
N PRO A 599 -12.97 18.59 5.00
CA PRO A 599 -13.71 18.97 6.19
C PRO A 599 -14.49 17.79 6.78
N VAL A 600 -14.51 17.70 8.10
CA VAL A 600 -15.18 16.64 8.85
C VAL A 600 -16.33 17.20 9.67
N ILE A 601 -17.44 16.46 9.74
CA ILE A 601 -18.61 16.84 10.53
C ILE A 601 -18.52 16.18 11.90
N VAL A 602 -18.59 17.00 12.93
CA VAL A 602 -18.78 16.60 14.33
C VAL A 602 -20.20 16.93 14.77
N ARG A 603 -20.90 15.95 15.33
CA ARG A 603 -22.21 16.12 15.95
C ARG A 603 -22.15 15.69 17.41
N VAL A 604 -22.34 16.65 18.30
CA VAL A 604 -22.51 16.37 19.73
C VAL A 604 -24.00 16.45 20.06
N VAL A 605 -24.56 15.33 20.52
CA VAL A 605 -25.99 15.20 20.80
C VAL A 605 -26.25 15.04 22.30
N THR A 606 -27.36 15.57 22.81
CA THR A 606 -27.82 15.31 24.18
C THR A 606 -28.77 14.13 24.25
N GLU A 607 -29.43 13.82 23.15
CA GLU A 607 -30.44 12.77 23.06
C GLU A 607 -29.98 11.61 22.18
N PRO A 608 -30.49 10.38 22.41
CA PRO A 608 -30.23 9.22 21.55
C PRO A 608 -30.61 9.48 20.10
N LEU A 609 -29.69 9.17 19.18
CA LEU A 609 -30.01 9.19 17.76
C LEU A 609 -31.03 8.09 17.41
N PRO A 610 -31.89 8.33 16.41
CA PRO A 610 -32.78 7.30 15.90
C PRO A 610 -31.98 6.11 15.35
N ALA A 611 -32.29 4.90 15.81
CA ALA A 611 -31.65 3.68 15.33
C ALA A 611 -32.67 2.59 15.00
N LEU A 612 -32.35 1.83 13.96
CA LEU A 612 -33.04 0.59 13.60
C LEU A 612 -32.25 -0.58 14.17
N LEU A 613 -32.85 -1.25 15.15
CA LEU A 613 -32.28 -2.41 15.81
C LEU A 613 -33.03 -3.68 15.41
N GLN A 614 -32.32 -4.82 15.47
CA GLN A 614 -32.90 -6.17 15.45
C GLN A 614 -33.95 -6.44 14.34
N PRO A 615 -33.61 -6.26 13.05
CA PRO A 615 -34.48 -6.74 11.96
C PRO A 615 -34.68 -8.25 12.05
N VAL A 616 -35.94 -8.70 12.20
CA VAL A 616 -36.30 -10.11 12.22
C VAL A 616 -37.34 -10.38 11.15
N VAL A 617 -37.11 -11.39 10.31
CA VAL A 617 -38.12 -11.89 9.36
C VAL A 617 -39.01 -12.88 10.12
N LEU A 618 -40.30 -12.54 10.26
CA LEU A 618 -41.32 -13.36 10.89
C LEU A 618 -41.88 -14.42 9.92
N PRO A 619 -42.61 -15.43 10.42
CA PRO A 619 -43.33 -16.37 9.56
C PRO A 619 -44.21 -15.64 8.54
N ARG A 620 -44.23 -16.14 7.30
CA ARG A 620 -44.86 -15.51 6.11
C ARG A 620 -44.14 -14.30 5.53
N GLY A 621 -42.94 -13.95 6.02
CA GLY A 621 -42.02 -13.00 5.38
C GLY A 621 -42.16 -11.54 5.83
N THR A 622 -43.05 -11.24 6.78
CA THR A 622 -43.17 -9.92 7.41
C THR A 622 -41.86 -9.55 8.10
N VAL A 623 -41.39 -8.31 7.93
CA VAL A 623 -40.17 -7.83 8.59
C VAL A 623 -40.53 -7.03 9.83
N ARG A 624 -40.04 -7.45 10.99
CA ARG A 624 -40.15 -6.73 12.24
C ARG A 624 -38.87 -5.96 12.53
N LEU A 625 -39.00 -4.68 12.84
CA LEU A 625 -37.91 -3.76 13.17
C LEU A 625 -38.16 -3.17 14.55
N LEU A 626 -37.09 -2.94 15.29
CA LEU A 626 -37.14 -2.24 16.56
C LEU A 626 -36.59 -0.83 16.36
N VAL A 627 -37.42 0.18 16.61
CA VAL A 627 -37.09 1.59 16.41
C VAL A 627 -36.84 2.24 17.76
N THR A 628 -35.65 2.79 17.98
CA THR A 628 -35.33 3.60 19.17
C THR A 628 -34.96 5.01 18.74
N GLY A 629 -35.09 5.99 19.64
CA GLY A 629 -34.67 7.37 19.39
C GLY A 629 -34.88 8.28 20.61
N ALA A 630 -34.78 9.59 20.39
CA ALA A 630 -34.98 10.59 21.43
C ALA A 630 -36.43 10.59 21.94
N GLU A 631 -36.62 10.74 23.25
CA GLU A 631 -37.95 10.76 23.85
C GLU A 631 -38.79 11.92 23.29
N GLY A 632 -40.01 11.63 22.85
CA GLY A 632 -40.93 12.63 22.30
C GLY A 632 -40.64 13.05 20.85
N ALA A 633 -39.61 12.51 20.20
CA ALA A 633 -39.31 12.82 18.81
C ALA A 633 -40.22 12.05 17.84
N VAL A 634 -40.65 12.73 16.77
CA VAL A 634 -41.36 12.09 15.66
C VAL A 634 -40.32 11.52 14.70
N TYR A 635 -40.46 10.26 14.29
CA TYR A 635 -39.68 9.70 13.19
C TYR A 635 -40.57 9.13 12.09
N ARG A 636 -39.99 8.91 10.92
CA ARG A 636 -40.59 8.20 9.79
C ARG A 636 -39.68 7.05 9.39
N LEU A 637 -40.24 5.84 9.40
CA LEU A 637 -39.62 4.67 8.82
C LEU A 637 -40.06 4.55 7.36
N TRP A 638 -39.07 4.53 6.49
CA TRP A 638 -39.23 4.41 5.04
C TRP A 638 -38.78 3.04 4.59
N ALA A 639 -39.38 2.54 3.51
CA ALA A 639 -38.92 1.35 2.80
C ALA A 639 -38.91 1.52 1.28
N SER A 640 -37.91 0.91 0.63
CA SER A 640 -37.73 0.90 -0.83
C SER A 640 -37.15 -0.44 -1.29
N THR A 641 -37.32 -0.77 -2.56
CA THR A 641 -36.61 -1.88 -3.23
C THR A 641 -35.26 -1.44 -3.82
N ASN A 642 -34.96 -0.14 -3.81
CA ASN A 642 -33.71 0.44 -4.30
C ASN A 642 -33.15 1.41 -3.26
N LEU A 643 -32.03 1.05 -2.63
CA LEU A 643 -31.32 1.85 -1.62
C LEU A 643 -30.89 3.23 -2.14
N LEU A 644 -30.62 3.35 -3.45
CA LEU A 644 -30.11 4.56 -4.09
C LEU A 644 -31.23 5.46 -4.64
N ALA A 645 -32.51 5.11 -4.42
CA ALA A 645 -33.61 5.93 -4.89
C ALA A 645 -33.67 7.27 -4.12
N GLY A 646 -33.41 8.39 -4.78
CA GLY A 646 -33.67 9.74 -4.24
C GLY A 646 -34.65 10.49 -5.15
N PRO A 647 -35.41 11.50 -4.69
CA PRO A 647 -35.67 11.91 -3.30
C PRO A 647 -36.48 10.87 -2.51
N MET A 648 -36.31 10.81 -1.19
CA MET A 648 -36.99 9.80 -0.36
C MET A 648 -38.50 10.01 -0.32
N GLU A 649 -38.93 11.26 -0.26
CA GLU A 649 -40.32 11.67 -0.10
C GLU A 649 -41.20 11.22 -1.27
N THR A 650 -40.60 11.00 -2.45
CA THR A 650 -41.29 10.57 -3.67
C THR A 650 -41.03 9.11 -4.02
N ASN A 651 -39.82 8.60 -3.72
CA ASN A 651 -39.38 7.30 -4.21
C ASN A 651 -39.30 6.21 -3.12
N TRP A 652 -39.57 6.56 -1.86
CA TRP A 652 -39.68 5.61 -0.76
C TRP A 652 -41.10 5.58 -0.21
N THR A 653 -41.50 4.42 0.30
CA THR A 653 -42.81 4.24 0.93
C THR A 653 -42.69 4.36 2.43
N VAL A 654 -43.54 5.17 3.07
CA VAL A 654 -43.63 5.20 4.53
C VAL A 654 -44.20 3.89 5.03
N VAL A 655 -43.47 3.21 5.91
CA VAL A 655 -43.92 1.99 6.62
C VAL A 655 -44.60 2.38 7.92
N ALA A 656 -44.01 3.31 8.67
CA ALA A 656 -44.57 3.85 9.90
C ALA A 656 -44.12 5.29 10.12
N SER A 657 -44.95 6.07 10.81
CA SER A 657 -44.64 7.43 11.25
C SER A 657 -45.29 7.63 12.62
N GLY A 658 -44.57 8.23 13.56
CA GLY A 658 -45.10 8.43 14.91
C GLY A 658 -44.08 9.02 15.87
N VAL A 659 -44.51 9.29 17.10
CA VAL A 659 -43.61 9.61 18.21
C VAL A 659 -42.98 8.29 18.67
N PHE A 660 -41.65 8.20 18.62
CA PHE A 660 -40.91 7.07 19.18
C PHE A 660 -40.27 7.53 20.49
N GLY A 661 -40.21 6.64 21.48
CA GLY A 661 -39.78 6.96 22.84
C GLY A 661 -38.43 6.36 23.21
N ALA A 662 -38.07 6.54 24.49
CA ALA A 662 -36.90 5.92 25.12
C ALA A 662 -36.95 4.38 25.11
N GLU A 663 -38.17 3.81 25.04
CA GLU A 663 -38.38 2.39 24.85
C GLU A 663 -38.41 2.05 23.36
N PRO A 664 -37.72 0.98 22.93
CA PRO A 664 -37.73 0.60 21.53
C PRO A 664 -39.14 0.17 21.06
N VAL A 665 -39.63 0.80 20.00
CA VAL A 665 -40.95 0.55 19.40
C VAL A 665 -40.85 -0.53 18.35
N VAL A 666 -41.75 -1.51 18.40
CA VAL A 666 -41.85 -2.55 17.37
C VAL A 666 -42.63 -2.03 16.18
N VAL A 667 -42.03 -2.11 14.99
CA VAL A 667 -42.67 -1.80 13.71
C VAL A 667 -42.61 -3.02 12.79
N GLU A 668 -43.73 -3.35 12.16
CA GLU A 668 -43.82 -4.47 11.22
C GLU A 668 -44.15 -3.99 9.81
N ASP A 669 -43.29 -4.32 8.84
CA ASP A 669 -43.57 -4.17 7.42
C ASP A 669 -44.26 -5.43 6.90
N THR A 670 -45.59 -5.43 6.95
CA THR A 670 -46.43 -6.55 6.49
C THR A 670 -46.40 -6.73 4.97
N ARG A 671 -45.93 -5.72 4.22
CA ARG A 671 -45.78 -5.77 2.75
C ARG A 671 -44.41 -6.25 2.30
N ALA A 672 -43.46 -6.44 3.21
CA ALA A 672 -42.15 -6.98 2.87
C ALA A 672 -42.20 -8.28 2.03
N PRO A 673 -43.15 -9.23 2.23
CA PRO A 673 -43.26 -10.43 1.39
C PRO A 673 -43.52 -10.17 -0.10
N ASP A 674 -44.07 -9.01 -0.44
CA ASP A 674 -44.41 -8.65 -1.83
C ASP A 674 -43.17 -8.25 -2.64
N PHE A 675 -42.00 -8.12 -2.00
CA PHE A 675 -40.77 -7.66 -2.60
C PHE A 675 -39.63 -8.67 -2.40
N SER A 676 -38.79 -8.85 -3.41
CA SER A 676 -37.61 -9.73 -3.31
C SER A 676 -36.48 -9.13 -2.46
N VAL A 677 -36.44 -7.80 -2.34
CA VAL A 677 -35.47 -7.04 -1.54
C VAL A 677 -36.19 -5.84 -0.93
N ARG A 678 -35.85 -5.52 0.33
CA ARG A 678 -36.42 -4.38 1.05
C ARG A 678 -35.33 -3.67 1.85
N PHE A 679 -35.16 -2.37 1.62
CA PHE A 679 -34.27 -1.48 2.35
C PHE A 679 -35.10 -0.60 3.27
N TYR A 680 -34.56 -0.27 4.45
CA TYR A 680 -35.23 0.57 5.44
C TYR A 680 -34.37 1.78 5.79
N ARG A 681 -35.01 2.93 6.01
CA ARG A 681 -34.34 4.14 6.49
C ARG A 681 -35.23 4.86 7.48
N LEU A 682 -34.64 5.33 8.58
CA LEU A 682 -35.33 6.08 9.61
C LEU A 682 -34.92 7.56 9.49
N THR A 683 -35.89 8.46 9.46
CA THR A 683 -35.64 9.90 9.41
C THR A 683 -36.42 10.63 10.49
N SER A 684 -35.87 11.73 11.00
CA SER A 684 -36.69 12.77 11.65
C SER A 684 -37.35 13.61 10.56
N PRO A 685 -38.57 14.15 10.77
CA PRO A 685 -39.16 15.18 9.92
C PRO A 685 -38.23 16.34 9.63
#